data_AF-A0A3L7Q7V1-F1
#
_entry.id   AF-A0A3L7Q7V1-F1
#
_cell.length_a   1.000
_cell.length_b   1.000
_cell.length_c   1.000
_cell.angle_alpha   90.00
_cell.angle_beta   90.00
_cell.angle_gamma   90.00
#
_symmetry.space_group_name_H-M   'P 1'
#
loop_
_entity.id
_entity.type
_entity.pdbx_description
1 polymer ?
#
loop_
_entity_poly.entity_id
_entity_poly.type
_entity_poly.pdbx_seq_one_letter_code
_entity_poly.pdbx_strand_id
1 'polypeptide(L)'
;MTTHAPLISRPGKCWAVHLARVALLAAVLWVIHSKHTALRPSSQTKSLARIPIERIQPLYPTAATYGTAEPSGALPVIGVNGQSLGFIVQTAPASEPFLGFSGPSNLLVAFDVQSRILGTLVLSSRDTRDHVALIERDGRFLKQWTGLSWEEAARRTEIDGVTGATLTSLAMAQGLQRRLGATHTATKFPHPLTTEDALALFPLAASVQPDLTIPTLWQVNNANGQRLGSILRTSPAADEIIGFQGPTESRIGIHPDGTLTAVTLGGSFDNEPYVTYVRDDTYFLELFKRYPLPELARLDLEKHHVEGVSGATMTSIAVARSLVRAAADLQERKAAAHGEPAPRPSSRWRELLTVSVVLFGIILGSTRWRGVGWLRRLFQGVVVLVLGVLHAELLSMAMFVGWAQSGVPWTSALGLVVLSAAALIVPITTGQNVYCSHLCPHGAVQQLLPRRWRSTKRMPRRLYSVLMAIRPALLLWVIFVATTQATFHLVDIEPFDAYAWRAAAWPTLAVAVVGLVASLFVPMAYCRMGCPTGVVLNYVRRHSRSDQLSRADSVAAACLIMGILLGMASDNASPVSTPAAAASAPLSLDRVQGRTMGTTWSLTIRHDCPVPRIELERTIQHELNRLEKVFSLYQADSELSRWNQSEPLLDEEGLPEWMTVSRELAQLAAWALELSQKTGGVYDPTMGPMWRLWQPSGLHSDPRQPTHEQQLAARERTGAHLIEVRQSPPAIRKRRSGLELDLNAVVEGYALDRLAGLLKARGVHDALIELGGEYWAHGSSAPDQRWRIGIEDARELGVAHRSVTLQDQAISTSAITRQPTHLIDPRSGTPITTTLKSVSVIAPSALLADSWATALMILGPVEGRSVAERENLQTVFQE
;
A
#
# COMPACT_ATOMS: atom_id res chain seq x y z
N MET A 1 -49.83 42.63 24.72
CA MET A 1 -48.69 42.91 25.62
C MET A 1 -48.17 41.59 26.16
N THR A 2 -46.99 41.16 25.72
CA THR A 2 -45.94 40.45 26.48
C THR A 2 -44.81 40.19 25.49
N THR A 3 -44.02 41.22 25.27
CA THR A 3 -42.74 41.19 24.54
C THR A 3 -41.77 40.31 25.33
N HIS A 4 -41.51 39.09 24.86
CA HIS A 4 -40.35 38.32 25.30
C HIS A 4 -39.08 39.00 24.77
N ALA A 5 -38.40 39.73 25.65
CA ALA A 5 -37.06 40.24 25.39
C ALA A 5 -36.13 39.06 25.04
N PRO A 6 -35.28 39.16 24.00
CA PRO A 6 -34.27 38.15 23.75
C PRO A 6 -33.29 38.19 24.91
N LEU A 7 -33.11 37.06 25.60
CA LEU A 7 -32.02 36.85 26.55
C LEU A 7 -30.71 37.17 25.81
N ILE A 8 -30.16 38.34 26.08
CA ILE A 8 -28.84 38.76 25.66
C ILE A 8 -27.88 37.79 26.35
N SER A 9 -27.48 36.73 25.64
CA SER A 9 -26.39 35.86 26.04
C SER A 9 -25.21 36.77 26.35
N ARG A 10 -24.76 36.85 27.61
CA ARG A 10 -23.61 37.68 27.98
C ARG A 10 -22.43 37.21 27.09
N PRO A 11 -21.92 38.05 26.17
CA PRO A 11 -20.95 37.59 25.17
C PRO A 11 -19.71 36.95 25.81
N GLY A 12 -19.32 37.42 27.01
CA GLY A 12 -18.24 36.83 27.80
C GLY A 12 -18.47 35.38 28.25
N LYS A 13 -19.70 34.99 28.65
CA LYS A 13 -20.00 33.60 29.06
C LYS A 13 -19.95 32.63 27.88
N CYS A 14 -20.45 33.07 26.72
CA CYS A 14 -20.39 32.30 25.49
C CYS A 14 -18.94 32.04 25.04
N TRP A 15 -18.07 33.05 25.16
CA TRP A 15 -16.65 32.90 24.85
C TRP A 15 -15.91 32.00 25.85
N ALA A 16 -16.21 32.11 27.14
CA ALA A 16 -15.59 31.28 28.18
C ALA A 16 -15.86 29.78 27.97
N VAL A 17 -17.12 29.39 27.75
CA VAL A 17 -17.47 27.98 27.48
C VAL A 17 -16.87 27.50 26.17
N HIS A 18 -16.82 28.35 25.14
CA HIS A 18 -16.21 27.99 23.88
C HIS A 18 -14.70 27.77 23.98
N LEU A 19 -13.98 28.63 24.70
CA LEU A 19 -12.56 28.45 25.01
C LEU A 19 -12.32 27.15 25.78
N ALA A 20 -13.19 26.82 26.74
CA ALA A 20 -13.11 25.55 27.47
C ALA A 20 -13.27 24.33 26.54
N ARG A 21 -14.13 24.38 25.52
CA ARG A 21 -14.28 23.30 24.52
C ARG A 21 -13.01 23.10 23.69
N VAL A 22 -12.42 24.21 23.22
CA VAL A 22 -11.16 24.17 22.46
C VAL A 22 -10.03 23.65 23.33
N ALA A 23 -9.92 24.11 24.58
CA ALA A 23 -8.95 23.63 25.54
C ALA A 23 -9.12 22.13 25.84
N LEU A 24 -10.35 21.64 25.96
CA LEU A 24 -10.62 20.22 26.19
C LEU A 24 -10.21 19.36 25.00
N LEU A 25 -10.48 19.79 23.77
CA LEU A 25 -9.99 19.10 22.57
C LEU A 25 -8.45 19.10 22.52
N ALA A 26 -7.82 20.24 22.81
CA ALA A 26 -6.36 20.34 22.88
C ALA A 26 -5.76 19.41 23.94
N ALA A 27 -6.41 19.27 25.10
CA ALA A 27 -6.00 18.34 26.15
C ALA A 27 -6.09 16.87 25.69
N VAL A 28 -7.15 16.49 24.97
CA VAL A 28 -7.27 15.14 24.38
C VAL A 28 -6.14 14.87 23.39
N LEU A 29 -5.85 15.81 22.49
CA LEU A 29 -4.74 15.68 21.53
C LEU A 29 -3.39 15.62 22.24
N TRP A 30 -3.20 16.38 23.31
CA TRP A 30 -2.00 16.35 24.13
C TRP A 30 -1.82 15.01 24.87
N VAL A 31 -2.90 14.39 25.35
CA VAL A 31 -2.83 13.03 25.95
C VAL A 31 -2.42 11.99 24.90
N ILE A 32 -2.98 12.06 23.68
CA ILE A 32 -2.57 11.19 22.58
C ILE A 32 -1.07 11.39 22.27
N HIS A 33 -0.63 12.64 22.16
CA HIS A 33 0.77 12.98 21.90
C HIS A 33 1.71 12.50 23.01
N SER A 34 1.39 12.82 24.27
CA SER A 34 2.23 12.48 25.43
C SER A 34 2.32 10.97 25.65
N LYS A 35 1.23 10.23 25.43
CA LYS A 35 1.26 8.77 25.47
C LYS A 35 2.04 8.18 24.31
N HIS A 36 1.91 8.75 23.12
CA HIS A 36 2.72 8.33 21.97
C HIS A 36 4.22 8.55 22.20
N THR A 37 4.62 9.68 22.78
CA THR A 37 6.03 9.97 23.10
C THR A 37 6.54 9.13 24.27
N ALA A 38 5.73 8.86 25.30
CA ALA A 38 6.08 7.97 26.40
C ALA A 38 6.19 6.50 25.97
N LEU A 39 5.31 6.06 25.06
CA LEU A 39 5.36 4.75 24.39
C LEU A 39 6.38 4.71 23.23
N ARG A 40 7.38 5.60 23.22
CA ARG A 40 8.65 5.43 22.50
C ARG A 40 9.72 4.76 23.39
N PRO A 41 9.57 3.53 23.94
CA PRO A 41 10.77 2.81 24.35
C PRO A 41 11.49 2.39 23.06
N SER A 42 12.79 2.70 22.95
CA SER A 42 13.94 1.98 22.31
C SER A 42 13.73 1.02 21.11
N SER A 43 12.54 0.97 20.53
CA SER A 43 12.09 0.10 19.43
C SER A 43 12.46 0.67 18.07
N GLN A 44 12.97 1.90 18.04
CA GLN A 44 13.51 2.60 16.87
C GLN A 44 14.94 2.19 16.49
N THR A 45 15.41 1.07 17.03
CA THR A 45 16.37 0.23 16.32
C THR A 45 15.91 -1.22 16.49
N LYS A 46 14.92 -1.66 15.69
CA LYS A 46 15.09 -2.99 15.11
C LYS A 46 16.43 -2.88 14.38
N SER A 47 17.50 -3.36 15.01
CA SER A 47 18.80 -3.47 14.35
C SER A 47 18.53 -4.11 13.00
N LEU A 48 19.10 -3.57 11.92
CA LEU A 48 19.03 -4.20 10.61
C LEU A 48 19.39 -5.70 10.72
N ALA A 49 20.22 -6.07 11.70
CA ALA A 49 20.62 -7.45 12.00
C ALA A 49 19.49 -8.35 12.55
N ARG A 50 18.31 -7.81 12.88
CA ARG A 50 17.11 -8.58 13.25
C ARG A 50 16.13 -8.78 12.09
N ILE A 51 16.44 -8.23 10.91
CA ILE A 51 15.65 -8.48 9.71
C ILE A 51 16.00 -9.89 9.23
N PRO A 52 15.03 -10.80 9.00
CA PRO A 52 15.33 -12.12 8.47
C PRO A 52 16.00 -12.00 7.09
N ILE A 53 17.04 -12.79 6.81
CA ILE A 53 17.80 -12.74 5.54
C ILE A 53 16.87 -12.97 4.34
N GLU A 54 15.80 -13.73 4.55
CA GLU A 54 14.76 -14.08 3.58
C GLU A 54 14.03 -12.83 3.07
N ARG A 55 13.87 -11.81 3.92
CA ARG A 55 13.22 -10.56 3.54
C ARG A 55 14.03 -9.75 2.53
N ILE A 56 15.35 -9.95 2.45
CA ILE A 56 16.25 -9.25 1.51
C ILE A 56 16.69 -10.13 0.33
N GLN A 57 16.37 -11.42 0.32
CA GLN A 57 16.71 -12.35 -0.76
C GLN A 57 16.11 -11.98 -2.13
N PRO A 58 14.92 -11.37 -2.25
CA PRO A 58 14.46 -10.83 -3.54
C PRO A 58 15.40 -9.78 -4.13
N LEU A 59 16.24 -9.14 -3.30
CA LEU A 59 17.24 -8.15 -3.71
C LEU A 59 18.66 -8.76 -3.77
N TYR A 60 18.98 -9.70 -2.88
CA TYR A 60 20.25 -10.46 -2.86
C TYR A 60 20.01 -11.96 -2.96
N PRO A 61 19.90 -12.52 -4.18
CA PRO A 61 19.57 -13.93 -4.37
C PRO A 61 20.53 -14.91 -3.67
N THR A 62 21.79 -14.50 -3.45
CA THR A 62 22.83 -15.33 -2.84
C THR A 62 23.16 -14.99 -1.38
N ALA A 63 22.36 -14.14 -0.71
CA ALA A 63 22.61 -13.70 0.67
C ALA A 63 22.47 -14.84 1.69
N ALA A 64 23.47 -14.97 2.57
CA ALA A 64 23.56 -16.02 3.58
C ALA A 64 23.51 -15.47 5.01
N THR A 65 24.23 -14.38 5.29
CA THR A 65 24.27 -13.77 6.64
C THR A 65 24.59 -12.28 6.56
N TYR A 66 24.50 -11.59 7.70
CA TYR A 66 24.97 -10.22 7.84
C TYR A 66 26.39 -10.16 8.39
N GLY A 67 27.15 -9.17 7.92
CA GLY A 67 28.41 -8.76 8.54
C GLY A 67 28.19 -7.93 9.80
N THR A 68 29.29 -7.45 10.37
CA THR A 68 29.25 -6.50 11.49
C THR A 68 28.71 -5.15 11.04
N ALA A 69 27.74 -4.60 11.78
CA ALA A 69 27.18 -3.28 11.48
C ALA A 69 28.27 -2.20 11.55
N GLU A 70 28.30 -1.34 10.54
CA GLU A 70 29.23 -0.23 10.47
C GLU A 70 28.74 0.97 11.31
N PRO A 71 29.64 1.88 11.74
CA PRO A 71 29.26 3.14 12.40
C PRO A 71 28.31 4.02 11.57
N SER A 72 28.33 3.86 10.24
CA SER A 72 27.42 4.51 9.28
C SER A 72 25.96 4.03 9.39
N GLY A 73 25.73 2.94 10.12
CA GLY A 73 24.45 2.21 10.17
C GLY A 73 24.20 1.35 8.93
N ALA A 74 25.22 1.10 8.11
CA ALA A 74 25.20 0.08 7.06
C ALA A 74 25.42 -1.32 7.65
N LEU A 75 24.71 -2.30 7.09
CA LEU A 75 24.87 -3.69 7.45
C LEU A 75 25.31 -4.50 6.23
N PRO A 76 26.57 -4.96 6.18
CA PRO A 76 27.05 -5.77 5.07
C PRO A 76 26.22 -7.05 4.91
N VAL A 77 25.97 -7.43 3.66
CA VAL A 77 25.29 -8.66 3.29
C VAL A 77 26.34 -9.61 2.74
N ILE A 78 26.53 -10.75 3.40
CA ILE A 78 27.53 -11.75 3.06
C ILE A 78 26.83 -12.89 2.33
N GLY A 79 27.38 -13.27 1.18
CA GLY A 79 26.90 -14.35 0.35
C GLY A 79 27.36 -15.71 0.83
N VAL A 80 26.75 -16.75 0.25
CA VAL A 80 27.01 -18.16 0.60
C VAL A 80 28.47 -18.61 0.52
N ASN A 81 29.31 -18.02 -0.34
CA ASN A 81 30.75 -18.37 -0.39
C ASN A 81 31.62 -17.37 0.40
N GLY A 82 31.03 -16.63 1.34
CA GLY A 82 31.73 -15.64 2.16
C GLY A 82 32.08 -14.34 1.44
N GLN A 83 31.74 -14.18 0.16
CA GLN A 83 31.89 -12.91 -0.54
C GLN A 83 30.92 -11.85 -0.01
N SER A 84 31.34 -10.59 0.00
CA SER A 84 30.39 -9.47 0.16
C SER A 84 29.48 -9.41 -1.06
N LEU A 85 28.17 -9.28 -0.85
CA LEU A 85 27.18 -9.01 -1.90
C LEU A 85 26.78 -7.53 -1.95
N GLY A 86 27.25 -6.75 -0.98
CA GLY A 86 26.91 -5.35 -0.77
C GLY A 86 26.43 -5.14 0.66
N PHE A 87 25.50 -4.21 0.86
CA PHE A 87 25.05 -3.84 2.19
C PHE A 87 23.65 -3.25 2.18
N ILE A 88 22.93 -3.41 3.29
CA ILE A 88 21.61 -2.80 3.49
C ILE A 88 21.69 -1.64 4.47
N VAL A 89 20.80 -0.68 4.27
CA VAL A 89 20.52 0.39 5.21
C VAL A 89 19.03 0.52 5.42
N GLN A 90 18.62 1.09 6.55
CA GLN A 90 17.25 1.53 6.76
C GLN A 90 17.20 3.06 6.76
N THR A 91 16.05 3.62 6.40
CA THR A 91 15.87 5.07 6.37
C THR A 91 15.64 5.68 7.75
N ALA A 92 15.12 4.92 8.71
CA ALA A 92 15.04 5.34 10.11
C ALA A 92 16.45 5.38 10.76
N PRO A 93 16.71 6.32 11.69
CA PRO A 93 15.80 7.37 12.18
C PRO A 93 15.74 8.61 11.27
N ALA A 94 16.56 8.69 10.21
CA ALA A 94 16.64 9.87 9.34
C ALA A 94 15.32 10.18 8.59
N SER A 95 14.46 9.19 8.37
CA SER A 95 13.14 9.38 7.73
C SER A 95 12.03 9.86 8.66
N GLU A 96 12.23 9.87 9.97
CA GLU A 96 11.17 10.19 10.95
C GLU A 96 10.57 11.61 10.84
N PRO A 97 11.33 12.66 10.48
CA PRO A 97 10.77 14.00 10.29
C PRO A 97 9.84 14.11 9.07
N PHE A 98 9.91 13.16 8.13
CA PHE A 98 9.11 13.19 6.90
C PHE A 98 7.83 12.39 7.10
N LEU A 99 6.74 13.13 7.30
CA LEU A 99 5.42 12.58 7.57
C LEU A 99 4.66 12.39 6.26
N GLY A 100 4.12 11.19 6.07
CA GLY A 100 3.15 10.91 5.02
C GLY A 100 1.74 11.40 5.37
N PHE A 101 0.71 10.70 4.91
CA PHE A 101 -0.69 11.06 5.17
C PHE A 101 -1.04 10.96 6.67
N SER A 102 -0.65 9.87 7.33
CA SER A 102 -0.90 9.64 8.77
C SER A 102 0.36 9.49 9.62
N GLY A 103 1.54 9.21 9.05
CA GLY A 103 2.75 9.02 9.85
C GLY A 103 4.02 8.72 9.04
N PRO A 104 5.18 8.54 9.71
CA PRO A 104 6.44 8.26 9.05
C PRO A 104 6.52 6.81 8.54
N SER A 105 7.37 6.60 7.54
CA SER A 105 7.67 5.28 6.97
C SER A 105 9.15 4.96 7.08
N ASN A 106 9.47 3.68 7.33
CA ASN A 106 10.83 3.15 7.35
C ASN A 106 11.01 2.22 6.17
N LEU A 107 11.97 2.55 5.30
CA LEU A 107 12.34 1.74 4.14
C LEU A 107 13.67 1.04 4.38
N LEU A 108 13.81 -0.16 3.83
CA LEU A 108 15.10 -0.80 3.58
C LEU A 108 15.56 -0.43 2.19
N VAL A 109 16.84 -0.08 2.07
CA VAL A 109 17.52 0.16 0.80
C VAL A 109 18.67 -0.84 0.72
N ALA A 110 18.66 -1.67 -0.31
CA ALA A 110 19.70 -2.65 -0.58
C ALA A 110 20.69 -2.12 -1.61
N PHE A 111 21.99 -2.20 -1.33
CA PHE A 111 23.08 -1.84 -2.22
C PHE A 111 23.90 -3.05 -2.65
N ASP A 112 24.31 -3.13 -3.91
CA ASP A 112 25.32 -4.09 -4.36
C ASP A 112 26.74 -3.73 -3.88
N VAL A 113 27.73 -4.53 -4.26
CA VAL A 113 29.15 -4.28 -3.91
C VAL A 113 29.72 -3.02 -4.57
N GLN A 114 29.06 -2.48 -5.60
CA GLN A 114 29.39 -1.22 -6.26
C GLN A 114 28.62 -0.02 -5.68
N SER A 115 27.93 -0.19 -4.55
CA SER A 115 27.10 0.85 -3.93
C SER A 115 25.97 1.36 -4.83
N ARG A 116 25.39 0.50 -5.68
CA ARG A 116 24.16 0.76 -6.43
C ARG A 116 22.96 0.05 -5.81
N ILE A 117 21.82 0.72 -5.81
CA ILE A 117 20.58 0.23 -5.19
C ILE A 117 20.05 -0.96 -5.98
N LEU A 118 19.99 -2.14 -5.36
CA LEU A 118 19.33 -3.33 -5.91
C LEU A 118 17.80 -3.23 -5.79
N GLY A 119 17.31 -2.52 -4.77
CA GLY A 119 15.91 -2.22 -4.61
C GLY A 119 15.57 -1.64 -3.25
N THR A 120 14.31 -1.25 -3.09
CA THR A 120 13.77 -0.66 -1.85
C THR A 120 12.54 -1.44 -1.39
N LEU A 121 12.40 -1.61 -0.08
CA LEU A 121 11.29 -2.33 0.55
C LEU A 121 10.73 -1.53 1.72
N VAL A 122 9.42 -1.57 1.94
CA VAL A 122 8.82 -0.98 3.13
C VAL A 122 9.06 -1.92 4.31
N LEU A 123 9.86 -1.49 5.30
CA LEU A 123 10.10 -2.27 6.52
C LEU A 123 8.93 -2.19 7.49
N SER A 124 8.43 -0.97 7.67
CA SER A 124 7.28 -0.64 8.50
C SER A 124 6.80 0.75 8.12
N SER A 125 5.49 0.98 8.19
CA SER A 125 4.91 2.31 8.03
C SER A 125 3.88 2.57 9.12
N ARG A 126 3.84 3.80 9.62
CA ARG A 126 2.74 4.31 10.48
C ARG A 126 1.71 5.10 9.67
N ASP A 127 1.84 5.06 8.35
CA ASP A 127 0.84 5.59 7.45
C ASP A 127 -0.30 4.59 7.25
N THR A 128 -1.36 5.00 6.58
CA THR A 128 -2.51 4.12 6.31
C THR A 128 -2.13 2.96 5.39
N ARG A 129 -2.70 1.77 5.65
CA ARG A 129 -2.46 0.56 4.85
C ARG A 129 -2.77 0.79 3.38
N ASP A 130 -3.83 1.50 3.05
CA ASP A 130 -4.26 1.71 1.66
C ASP A 130 -3.25 2.57 0.88
N HIS A 131 -2.69 3.60 1.52
CA HIS A 131 -1.66 4.43 0.91
C HIS A 131 -0.34 3.65 0.73
N VAL A 132 0.04 2.83 1.72
CA VAL A 132 1.24 1.97 1.61
C VAL A 132 1.03 0.87 0.57
N ALA A 133 -0.14 0.23 0.55
CA ALA A 133 -0.47 -0.80 -0.43
C ALA A 133 -0.54 -0.24 -1.85
N LEU A 134 -1.02 1.00 -2.04
CA LEU A 134 -0.92 1.70 -3.32
C LEU A 134 0.53 1.83 -3.78
N ILE A 135 1.44 2.15 -2.86
CA ILE A 135 2.86 2.30 -3.16
C ILE A 135 3.52 0.95 -3.44
N GLU A 136 3.17 -0.09 -2.69
CA GLU A 136 3.68 -1.44 -2.92
C GLU A 136 3.12 -2.06 -4.22
N ARG A 137 1.87 -1.73 -4.60
CA ARG A 137 1.24 -2.14 -5.85
C ARG A 137 1.73 -1.33 -7.06
N ASP A 138 1.97 -0.03 -6.89
CA ASP A 138 2.65 0.79 -7.89
C ASP A 138 4.14 0.44 -7.87
N GLY A 139 4.47 -0.74 -8.42
CA GLY A 139 5.82 -1.27 -8.45
C GLY A 139 6.82 -0.35 -9.16
N ARG A 140 6.39 0.74 -9.81
CA ARG A 140 7.27 1.75 -10.39
C ARG A 140 7.86 2.66 -9.32
N PHE A 141 7.10 2.99 -8.26
CA PHE A 141 7.56 3.90 -7.22
C PHE A 141 8.80 3.39 -6.49
N LEU A 142 8.79 2.15 -5.98
CA LEU A 142 9.94 1.59 -5.26
C LEU A 142 11.09 1.21 -6.22
N LYS A 143 10.76 0.86 -7.46
CA LYS A 143 11.75 0.53 -8.50
C LYS A 143 12.44 1.76 -9.09
N GLN A 144 11.90 2.97 -8.94
CA GLN A 144 12.52 4.19 -9.46
C GLN A 144 13.92 4.45 -8.88
N TRP A 145 14.22 3.86 -7.73
CA TRP A 145 15.53 3.92 -7.07
C TRP A 145 16.50 2.83 -7.53
N THR A 146 16.01 1.78 -8.19
CA THR A 146 16.80 0.60 -8.56
C THR A 146 17.83 0.96 -9.63
N GLY A 147 19.05 0.47 -9.47
CA GLY A 147 20.21 0.75 -10.31
C GLY A 147 20.96 2.05 -9.97
N LEU A 148 20.39 2.94 -9.15
CA LEU A 148 21.02 4.21 -8.79
C LEU A 148 22.15 3.99 -7.78
N SER A 149 23.27 4.66 -7.94
CA SER A 149 24.30 4.75 -6.91
C SER A 149 23.79 5.50 -5.67
N TRP A 150 24.47 5.31 -4.54
CA TRP A 150 24.20 6.04 -3.30
C TRP A 150 24.03 7.55 -3.53
N GLU A 151 24.92 8.18 -4.31
CA GLU A 151 24.85 9.62 -4.60
C GLU A 151 23.80 9.98 -5.66
N GLU A 152 23.59 9.13 -6.68
CA GLU A 152 22.53 9.32 -7.70
C GLU A 152 21.14 9.31 -7.05
N ALA A 153 20.91 8.38 -6.13
CA ALA A 153 19.67 8.29 -5.37
C ALA A 153 19.49 9.45 -4.40
N ALA A 154 20.57 9.89 -3.73
CA ALA A 154 20.54 11.05 -2.84
C ALA A 154 20.17 12.35 -3.57
N ARG A 155 20.63 12.53 -4.80
CA ARG A 155 20.48 13.77 -5.59
C ARG A 155 19.26 13.80 -6.52
N ARG A 156 18.50 12.70 -6.63
CA ARG A 156 17.38 12.53 -7.58
C ARG A 156 16.29 13.61 -7.42
N THR A 157 16.05 14.44 -8.43
CA THR A 157 15.04 15.54 -8.34
C THR A 157 13.66 15.13 -8.87
N GLU A 158 13.63 14.22 -9.85
CA GLU A 158 12.41 13.68 -10.44
C GLU A 158 11.95 12.43 -9.67
N ILE A 159 11.03 12.66 -8.74
CA ILE A 159 10.42 11.62 -7.91
C ILE A 159 8.96 11.51 -8.33
N ASP A 160 8.60 10.39 -8.94
CA ASP A 160 7.23 10.09 -9.28
C ASP A 160 6.48 9.74 -7.99
N GLY A 161 5.48 10.54 -7.62
CA GLY A 161 4.58 10.23 -6.52
C GLY A 161 3.47 9.27 -6.96
N VAL A 162 2.97 8.45 -6.04
CA VAL A 162 1.87 7.53 -6.34
C VAL A 162 0.54 8.27 -6.25
N THR A 163 -0.28 8.16 -7.29
CA THR A 163 -1.62 8.79 -7.32
C THR A 163 -2.53 8.11 -6.28
N GLY A 164 -3.13 8.91 -5.39
CA GLY A 164 -3.91 8.39 -4.25
C GLY A 164 -3.07 8.03 -3.02
N ALA A 165 -1.73 8.07 -3.12
CA ALA A 165 -0.81 7.87 -1.99
C ALA A 165 0.34 8.89 -2.02
N THR A 166 0.10 10.07 -2.59
CA THR A 166 1.18 10.99 -2.97
C THR A 166 1.98 11.45 -1.75
N LEU A 167 1.32 11.85 -0.67
CA LEU A 167 1.99 12.33 0.54
C LEU A 167 2.87 11.24 1.17
N THR A 168 2.34 10.03 1.29
CA THR A 168 3.08 8.87 1.80
C THR A 168 4.29 8.55 0.92
N SER A 169 4.11 8.57 -0.40
CA SER A 169 5.18 8.27 -1.36
C SER A 169 6.28 9.35 -1.37
N LEU A 170 5.92 10.64 -1.31
CA LEU A 170 6.90 11.72 -1.26
C LEU A 170 7.64 11.75 0.08
N ALA A 171 6.98 11.47 1.20
CA ALA A 171 7.63 11.35 2.50
C ALA A 171 8.63 10.19 2.55
N MET A 172 8.25 9.04 1.97
CA MET A 172 9.14 7.89 1.78
C MET A 172 10.39 8.25 0.96
N ALA A 173 10.20 8.98 -0.14
CA ALA A 173 11.28 9.44 -1.00
C ALA A 173 12.21 10.43 -0.28
N GLN A 174 11.66 11.43 0.41
CA GLN A 174 12.44 12.41 1.18
C GLN A 174 13.23 11.74 2.32
N GLY A 175 12.61 10.77 2.99
CA GLY A 175 13.28 9.97 4.02
C GLY A 175 14.44 9.14 3.47
N LEU A 176 14.28 8.55 2.28
CA LEU A 176 15.34 7.84 1.57
C LEU A 176 16.49 8.78 1.21
N GLN A 177 16.20 9.92 0.59
CA GLN A 177 17.21 10.89 0.18
C GLN A 177 17.97 11.46 1.38
N ARG A 178 17.28 11.78 2.47
CA ARG A 178 17.91 12.24 3.72
C ARG A 178 18.84 11.18 4.29
N ARG A 179 18.48 9.90 4.23
CA ARG A 179 19.34 8.79 4.68
C ARG A 179 20.59 8.65 3.82
N LEU A 180 20.47 8.81 2.51
CA LEU A 180 21.59 8.69 1.58
C LEU A 180 22.52 9.92 1.55
N GLY A 181 22.42 10.81 2.55
CA GLY A 181 23.34 11.91 2.70
C GLY A 181 23.18 13.00 1.64
N ALA A 182 21.98 13.13 1.05
CA ALA A 182 21.65 14.16 0.09
C ALA A 182 22.02 15.55 0.63
N THR A 183 23.19 16.03 0.19
CA THR A 183 23.59 17.42 0.12
C THR A 183 23.55 17.78 -1.36
N HIS A 184 22.35 18.14 -1.85
CA HIS A 184 22.02 18.41 -3.25
C HIS A 184 23.25 18.82 -4.11
N THR A 185 23.79 17.88 -4.87
CA THR A 185 24.92 18.03 -5.81
C THR A 185 24.43 17.67 -7.23
N ALA A 186 25.10 18.14 -8.29
CA ALA A 186 24.64 18.00 -9.69
C ALA A 186 24.50 16.54 -10.16
N THR A 187 23.33 16.10 -10.65
CA THR A 187 23.04 14.70 -11.02
C THR A 187 23.26 14.37 -12.49
N LYS A 188 22.81 15.23 -13.41
CA LYS A 188 22.89 14.95 -14.85
C LYS A 188 24.21 15.39 -15.47
N PHE A 189 24.93 16.33 -14.85
CA PHE A 189 26.23 16.84 -15.32
C PHE A 189 27.32 16.62 -14.25
N PRO A 190 27.85 15.40 -14.09
CA PRO A 190 28.70 15.03 -12.96
C PRO A 190 30.13 15.56 -13.05
N HIS A 191 30.57 16.02 -14.23
CA HIS A 191 31.94 16.50 -14.43
C HIS A 191 32.19 17.80 -13.63
N PRO A 192 33.32 17.89 -12.89
CA PRO A 192 33.70 19.12 -12.18
C PRO A 192 34.10 20.21 -13.17
N LEU A 193 33.99 21.49 -12.74
CA LEU A 193 34.49 22.59 -13.56
C LEU A 193 36.01 22.52 -13.68
N THR A 194 36.50 22.73 -14.90
CA THR A 194 37.92 22.80 -15.21
C THR A 194 38.41 24.25 -15.23
N THR A 195 39.72 24.44 -15.19
CA THR A 195 40.32 25.77 -15.35
C THR A 195 39.99 26.39 -16.73
N GLU A 196 39.78 25.57 -17.77
CA GLU A 196 39.34 26.02 -19.10
C GLU A 196 37.92 26.60 -19.06
N ASP A 197 37.00 25.94 -18.35
CA ASP A 197 35.64 26.44 -18.13
C ASP A 197 35.65 27.77 -17.37
N ALA A 198 36.60 27.93 -16.44
CA ALA A 198 36.79 29.16 -15.71
C ALA A 198 37.41 30.27 -16.58
N LEU A 199 38.34 29.95 -17.49
CA LEU A 199 38.94 30.90 -18.44
C LEU A 199 37.90 31.46 -19.43
N ALA A 200 36.94 30.65 -19.85
CA ALA A 200 35.85 31.08 -20.73
C ALA A 200 34.92 32.14 -20.09
N LEU A 201 34.88 32.21 -18.75
CA LEU A 201 34.08 33.18 -18.00
C LEU A 201 34.93 34.29 -17.36
N PHE A 202 36.19 33.99 -17.03
CA PHE A 202 37.15 34.87 -16.35
C PHE A 202 38.54 34.74 -17.01
N PRO A 203 38.95 35.70 -17.87
CA PRO A 203 40.19 35.59 -18.66
C PRO A 203 41.50 35.43 -17.86
N LEU A 204 41.50 35.79 -16.57
CA LEU A 204 42.67 35.69 -15.67
C LEU A 204 42.60 34.47 -14.73
N ALA A 205 41.66 33.54 -14.93
CA ALA A 205 41.49 32.38 -14.07
C ALA A 205 42.70 31.43 -14.11
N ALA A 206 43.20 31.05 -12.95
CA ALA A 206 44.26 30.05 -12.80
C ALA A 206 43.80 28.80 -12.01
N SER A 207 42.76 28.94 -11.18
CA SER A 207 42.16 27.80 -10.46
C SER A 207 40.67 28.00 -10.26
N VAL A 208 39.94 26.89 -10.18
CA VAL A 208 38.52 26.82 -9.86
C VAL A 208 38.29 25.73 -8.82
N GLN A 209 37.55 26.04 -7.76
CA GLN A 209 37.31 25.12 -6.65
C GLN A 209 35.84 25.19 -6.22
N PRO A 210 35.22 24.08 -5.80
CA PRO A 210 33.84 24.09 -5.36
C PRO A 210 33.70 24.90 -4.07
N ASP A 211 32.61 25.64 -3.93
CA ASP A 211 32.27 26.30 -2.68
C ASP A 211 31.92 25.26 -1.61
N LEU A 212 32.50 25.41 -0.42
CA LEU A 212 32.34 24.47 0.68
C LEU A 212 30.93 24.45 1.28
N THR A 213 30.14 25.49 1.00
CA THR A 213 28.80 25.68 1.58
C THR A 213 27.69 25.54 0.55
N ILE A 214 27.92 25.94 -0.70
CA ILE A 214 26.92 25.91 -1.77
C ILE A 214 27.43 25.07 -2.95
N PRO A 215 27.00 23.81 -3.08
CA PRO A 215 27.57 22.88 -4.07
C PRO A 215 27.41 23.28 -5.56
N THR A 216 26.48 24.17 -5.87
CA THR A 216 26.26 24.72 -7.22
C THR A 216 27.20 25.89 -7.57
N LEU A 217 27.91 26.41 -6.57
CA LEU A 217 28.79 27.57 -6.69
C LEU A 217 30.26 27.12 -6.65
N TRP A 218 31.09 27.72 -7.50
CA TRP A 218 32.51 27.45 -7.59
C TRP A 218 33.29 28.75 -7.50
N GLN A 219 34.36 28.79 -6.72
CA GLN A 219 35.22 29.96 -6.57
C GLN A 219 36.31 29.96 -7.63
N VAL A 220 36.57 31.13 -8.22
CA VAL A 220 37.60 31.32 -9.27
C VAL A 220 38.69 32.25 -8.75
N ASN A 221 39.95 31.82 -8.84
CA ASN A 221 41.11 32.60 -8.39
C ASN A 221 42.14 32.78 -9.51
N ASN A 222 42.90 33.88 -9.47
CA ASN A 222 44.04 34.13 -10.35
C ASN A 222 45.31 33.39 -9.88
N ALA A 223 46.40 33.49 -10.65
CA ALA A 223 47.67 32.81 -10.35
C ALA A 223 48.30 33.23 -9.01
N ASN A 224 47.93 34.41 -8.49
CA ASN A 224 48.38 34.93 -7.20
C ASN A 224 47.44 34.54 -6.04
N GLY A 225 46.43 33.70 -6.28
CA GLY A 225 45.45 33.27 -5.30
C GLY A 225 44.37 34.31 -4.96
N GLN A 226 44.28 35.42 -5.69
CA GLN A 226 43.24 36.43 -5.48
C GLN A 226 41.93 35.98 -6.14
N ARG A 227 40.81 36.16 -5.43
CA ARG A 227 39.47 35.80 -5.90
C ARG A 227 39.00 36.74 -7.01
N LEU A 228 38.76 36.17 -8.18
CA LEU A 228 38.23 36.87 -9.35
C LEU A 228 36.70 36.89 -9.40
N GLY A 229 36.05 35.89 -8.79
CA GLY A 229 34.60 35.74 -8.82
C GLY A 229 34.17 34.31 -8.47
N SER A 230 32.96 33.97 -8.89
CA SER A 230 32.39 32.63 -8.73
C SER A 230 31.61 32.19 -9.97
N ILE A 231 31.55 30.89 -10.21
CA ILE A 231 30.75 30.29 -11.29
C ILE A 231 29.56 29.57 -10.66
N LEU A 232 28.36 29.95 -11.05
CA LEU A 232 27.13 29.22 -10.72
C LEU A 232 26.81 28.24 -11.84
N ARG A 233 26.66 26.97 -11.50
CA ARG A 233 26.14 25.94 -12.40
C ARG A 233 24.63 25.90 -12.31
N THR A 234 23.98 25.70 -13.45
CA THR A 234 22.52 25.47 -13.49
C THR A 234 22.12 24.08 -12.98
N SER A 235 23.03 23.11 -13.03
CA SER A 235 22.85 21.77 -12.46
C SER A 235 23.20 21.72 -10.97
N PRO A 236 22.42 21.00 -10.11
CA PRO A 236 21.23 20.20 -10.43
C PRO A 236 19.93 21.01 -10.47
N ALA A 237 19.96 22.28 -10.11
CA ALA A 237 18.75 23.06 -9.81
C ALA A 237 17.77 23.17 -11.00
N ALA A 238 18.26 23.02 -12.22
CA ALA A 238 17.51 23.10 -13.46
C ALA A 238 17.60 21.82 -14.33
N ASP A 239 18.05 20.69 -13.77
CA ASP A 239 18.22 19.43 -14.51
C ASP A 239 16.90 18.90 -15.09
N GLU A 240 15.77 19.28 -14.52
CA GLU A 240 14.41 18.95 -14.97
C GLU A 240 13.91 19.83 -16.13
N ILE A 241 14.65 20.88 -16.50
CA ILE A 241 14.23 21.82 -17.55
C ILE A 241 14.76 21.32 -18.89
N ILE A 242 13.85 20.70 -19.65
CA ILE A 242 14.14 20.03 -20.92
C ILE A 242 13.95 21.00 -22.09
N GLY A 243 14.94 21.04 -22.98
CA GLY A 243 14.85 21.71 -24.27
C GLY A 243 14.09 20.88 -25.30
N PHE A 244 14.65 20.71 -26.51
CA PHE A 244 14.01 19.93 -27.57
C PHE A 244 14.05 18.42 -27.28
N GLN A 245 15.17 17.89 -26.81
CA GLN A 245 15.35 16.47 -26.45
C GLN A 245 15.90 16.23 -25.04
N GLY A 246 16.57 17.21 -24.42
CA GLY A 246 17.21 17.01 -23.12
C GLY A 246 17.58 18.32 -22.43
N PRO A 247 18.02 18.27 -21.17
CA PRO A 247 18.52 19.45 -20.46
C PRO A 247 19.88 19.88 -21.00
N THR A 248 20.15 21.19 -20.93
CA THR A 248 21.45 21.78 -21.29
C THR A 248 22.02 22.49 -20.07
N GLU A 249 23.21 22.09 -19.60
CA GLU A 249 23.89 22.81 -18.55
C GLU A 249 24.33 24.19 -19.07
N SER A 250 23.99 25.23 -18.32
CA SER A 250 24.61 26.55 -18.44
C SER A 250 25.41 26.90 -17.19
N ARG A 251 26.43 27.72 -17.38
CA ARG A 251 27.37 28.18 -16.36
C ARG A 251 27.38 29.70 -16.38
N ILE A 252 27.26 30.30 -15.20
CA ILE A 252 27.11 31.75 -15.05
C ILE A 252 28.31 32.27 -14.26
N GLY A 253 29.12 33.12 -14.88
CA GLY A 253 30.16 33.88 -14.19
C GLY A 253 29.55 35.00 -13.36
N ILE A 254 29.92 35.09 -12.09
CA ILE A 254 29.43 36.09 -11.13
C ILE A 254 30.66 36.79 -10.53
N HIS A 255 30.76 38.10 -10.74
CA HIS A 255 31.80 38.93 -10.15
C HIS A 255 31.57 39.11 -8.62
N PRO A 256 32.59 39.42 -7.80
CA PRO A 256 32.43 39.54 -6.34
C PRO A 256 31.39 40.56 -5.87
N ASP A 257 31.07 41.57 -6.70
CA ASP A 257 29.99 42.55 -6.44
C ASP A 257 28.57 42.02 -6.75
N GLY A 258 28.45 40.79 -7.25
CA GLY A 258 27.18 40.14 -7.59
C GLY A 258 26.69 40.38 -9.02
N THR A 259 27.46 41.07 -9.85
CA THR A 259 27.15 41.28 -11.27
C THR A 259 27.47 40.04 -12.11
N LEU A 260 26.66 39.80 -13.15
CA LEU A 260 26.84 38.67 -14.07
C LEU A 260 27.86 39.02 -15.15
N THR A 261 28.87 38.18 -15.32
CA THR A 261 30.01 38.44 -16.23
C THR A 261 29.80 37.80 -17.60
N ALA A 262 29.46 36.52 -17.62
CA ALA A 262 29.28 35.72 -18.83
C ALA A 262 28.36 34.52 -18.57
N VAL A 263 27.68 34.06 -19.61
CA VAL A 263 26.93 32.79 -19.61
C VAL A 263 27.53 31.92 -20.69
N THR A 264 27.92 30.70 -20.33
CA THR A 264 28.40 29.70 -21.28
C THR A 264 27.57 28.43 -21.15
N LEU A 265 27.46 27.67 -22.25
CA LEU A 265 26.84 26.36 -22.23
C LEU A 265 27.90 25.30 -21.97
N GLY A 266 27.62 24.39 -21.04
CA GLY A 266 28.42 23.20 -20.73
C GLY A 266 27.93 21.99 -21.51
N GLY A 267 27.85 20.85 -20.82
CA GLY A 267 27.29 19.62 -21.40
C GLY A 267 25.80 19.77 -21.74
N SER A 268 25.34 19.03 -22.74
CA SER A 268 23.93 18.99 -23.12
C SER A 268 23.48 17.58 -23.46
N PHE A 269 22.24 17.26 -23.12
CA PHE A 269 21.50 16.08 -23.58
C PHE A 269 20.46 16.44 -24.64
N ASP A 270 20.43 17.70 -25.08
CA ASP A 270 19.61 18.17 -26.17
C ASP A 270 20.26 17.85 -27.53
N ASN A 271 19.48 17.86 -28.61
CA ASN A 271 19.98 17.45 -29.92
C ASN A 271 20.84 18.55 -30.54
N GLU A 272 21.95 18.16 -31.16
CA GLU A 272 22.62 19.02 -32.13
C GLU A 272 21.84 18.96 -33.46
N PRO A 273 21.58 20.10 -34.13
CA PRO A 273 22.33 21.36 -34.07
C PRO A 273 21.74 22.45 -33.14
N TYR A 274 20.68 22.18 -32.37
CA TYR A 274 19.96 23.22 -31.65
C TYR A 274 20.79 23.85 -30.53
N VAL A 275 21.59 23.07 -29.83
CA VAL A 275 22.49 23.57 -28.78
C VAL A 275 23.56 24.47 -29.39
N THR A 276 24.11 24.11 -30.54
CA THR A 276 25.06 24.94 -31.29
C THR A 276 24.43 26.27 -31.70
N TYR A 277 23.18 26.30 -32.18
CA TYR A 277 22.51 27.57 -32.48
C TYR A 277 22.37 28.49 -31.28
N VAL A 278 22.10 27.95 -30.08
CA VAL A 278 22.06 28.75 -28.85
C VAL A 278 23.46 29.17 -28.39
N ARG A 279 24.48 28.32 -28.61
CA ARG A 279 25.88 28.61 -28.29
C ARG A 279 26.46 29.73 -29.15
N ASP A 280 26.07 29.75 -30.43
CA ASP A 280 26.56 30.72 -31.42
C ASP A 280 25.76 32.04 -31.38
N ASP A 281 24.54 32.03 -30.84
CA ASP A 281 23.73 33.24 -30.63
C ASP A 281 24.18 34.01 -29.38
N THR A 282 25.25 34.79 -29.58
CA THR A 282 25.80 35.68 -28.54
C THR A 282 24.78 36.69 -28.01
N TYR A 283 23.87 37.20 -28.85
CA TYR A 283 22.86 38.17 -28.42
C TYR A 283 21.93 37.58 -27.36
N PHE A 284 21.48 36.34 -27.56
CA PHE A 284 20.62 35.61 -26.64
C PHE A 284 21.28 35.42 -25.26
N LEU A 285 22.55 34.99 -25.21
CA LEU A 285 23.26 34.77 -23.94
C LEU A 285 23.60 36.07 -23.21
N GLU A 286 23.90 37.14 -23.95
CA GLU A 286 24.19 38.47 -23.40
C GLU A 286 22.95 39.15 -22.77
N LEU A 287 21.73 38.76 -23.17
CA LEU A 287 20.48 39.32 -22.63
C LEU A 287 20.42 39.20 -21.10
N PHE A 288 20.90 38.08 -20.56
CA PHE A 288 20.82 37.78 -19.14
C PHE A 288 21.82 38.58 -18.30
N LYS A 289 22.90 39.10 -18.88
CA LYS A 289 23.89 39.92 -18.16
C LYS A 289 23.33 41.23 -17.64
N ARG A 290 22.25 41.71 -18.26
CA ARG A 290 21.57 42.95 -17.87
C ARG A 290 20.86 42.85 -16.52
N TYR A 291 20.67 41.64 -16.01
CA TYR A 291 19.97 41.39 -14.76
C TYR A 291 20.96 41.00 -13.66
N PRO A 292 21.05 41.74 -12.54
CA PRO A 292 21.79 41.27 -11.38
C PRO A 292 21.16 39.98 -10.85
N LEU A 293 21.95 39.16 -10.15
CA LEU A 293 21.55 37.82 -9.72
C LEU A 293 20.18 37.74 -8.99
N PRO A 294 19.81 38.68 -8.08
CA PRO A 294 18.49 38.65 -7.43
C PRO A 294 17.33 38.98 -8.38
N GLU A 295 17.58 39.78 -9.42
CA GLU A 295 16.58 40.10 -10.45
C GLU A 295 16.44 38.95 -11.43
N LEU A 296 17.56 38.33 -11.84
CA LEU A 296 17.55 37.13 -12.68
C LEU A 296 16.75 35.99 -12.00
N ALA A 297 16.90 35.81 -10.69
CA ALA A 297 16.16 34.83 -9.90
C ALA A 297 14.63 35.00 -9.91
N ARG A 298 14.14 36.19 -10.28
CA ARG A 298 12.72 36.54 -10.31
C ARG A 298 12.24 36.94 -11.71
N LEU A 299 13.08 36.75 -12.73
CA LEU A 299 12.83 37.19 -14.08
C LEU A 299 11.69 36.37 -14.70
N ASP A 300 10.61 37.05 -15.07
CA ASP A 300 9.52 36.49 -15.85
C ASP A 300 9.84 36.65 -17.33
N LEU A 301 10.21 35.55 -17.98
CA LEU A 301 10.66 35.53 -19.38
C LEU A 301 9.56 35.97 -20.37
N GLU A 302 8.30 35.67 -20.08
CA GLU A 302 7.17 36.02 -20.95
C GLU A 302 6.86 37.51 -20.86
N LYS A 303 6.86 38.05 -19.64
CA LYS A 303 6.62 39.49 -19.41
C LYS A 303 7.71 40.39 -19.98
N HIS A 304 8.94 39.89 -20.06
CA HIS A 304 10.09 40.63 -20.60
C HIS A 304 10.35 40.33 -22.09
N HIS A 305 9.42 39.63 -22.76
CA HIS A 305 9.50 39.31 -24.19
C HIS A 305 10.83 38.66 -24.59
N VAL A 306 11.33 37.73 -23.78
CA VAL A 306 12.53 36.96 -24.13
C VAL A 306 12.17 36.01 -25.27
N GLU A 307 12.54 36.38 -26.49
CA GLU A 307 12.36 35.55 -27.67
C GLU A 307 13.43 34.44 -27.71
N GLY A 308 13.04 33.25 -28.14
CA GLY A 308 13.98 32.14 -28.32
C GLY A 308 14.76 32.29 -29.62
N VAL A 309 15.92 31.63 -29.69
CA VAL A 309 16.77 31.59 -30.87
C VAL A 309 16.03 30.91 -32.03
N SER A 310 16.05 31.53 -33.21
CA SER A 310 15.38 31.00 -34.40
C SER A 310 15.91 29.61 -34.76
N GLY A 311 15.00 28.65 -34.95
CA GLY A 311 15.37 27.25 -35.20
C GLY A 311 15.76 26.44 -33.95
N ALA A 312 16.00 27.08 -32.80
CA ALA A 312 16.31 26.43 -31.51
C ALA A 312 15.47 27.01 -30.37
N THR A 313 14.21 27.39 -30.64
CA THR A 313 13.34 28.11 -29.70
C THR A 313 13.10 27.32 -28.41
N MET A 314 12.86 26.01 -28.50
CA MET A 314 12.65 25.17 -27.31
C MET A 314 13.91 25.06 -26.45
N THR A 315 15.06 24.84 -27.07
CA THR A 315 16.37 24.73 -26.40
C THR A 315 16.79 26.04 -25.76
N SER A 316 16.66 27.17 -26.47
CA SER A 316 16.98 28.50 -25.94
C SER A 316 16.06 28.91 -24.79
N ILE A 317 14.74 28.73 -24.90
CA ILE A 317 13.81 29.03 -23.81
C ILE A 317 14.08 28.12 -22.59
N ALA A 318 14.47 26.86 -22.80
CA ALA A 318 14.89 25.97 -21.71
C ALA A 318 16.19 26.46 -21.03
N VAL A 319 17.19 26.91 -21.80
CA VAL A 319 18.40 27.56 -21.26
C VAL A 319 18.03 28.79 -20.42
N ALA A 320 17.18 29.68 -20.94
CA ALA A 320 16.71 30.86 -20.21
C ALA A 320 16.04 30.50 -18.86
N ARG A 321 15.12 29.53 -18.88
CA ARG A 321 14.45 29.04 -17.66
C ARG A 321 15.43 28.41 -16.68
N SER A 322 16.46 27.73 -17.18
CA SER A 322 17.51 27.12 -16.37
C SER A 322 18.35 28.16 -15.63
N LEU A 323 18.70 29.27 -16.30
CA LEU A 323 19.40 30.39 -15.68
C LEU A 323 18.59 31.01 -14.54
N VAL A 324 17.29 31.27 -14.79
CA VAL A 324 16.36 31.81 -13.77
C VAL A 324 16.23 30.87 -12.59
N ARG A 325 16.04 29.57 -12.83
CA ARG A 325 15.87 28.57 -11.77
C ARG A 325 17.13 28.40 -10.92
N ALA A 326 18.30 28.40 -11.54
CA ALA A 326 19.57 28.29 -10.84
C ALA A 326 19.88 29.54 -10.00
N ALA A 327 19.60 30.73 -10.54
CA ALA A 327 19.72 31.98 -9.81
C ALA A 327 18.77 32.00 -8.60
N ALA A 328 17.54 31.50 -8.76
CA ALA A 328 16.60 31.33 -7.67
C ALA A 328 17.16 30.38 -6.60
N ASP A 329 17.53 29.15 -6.94
CA ASP A 329 18.10 28.14 -6.01
C ASP A 329 19.31 28.69 -5.23
N LEU A 330 20.22 29.41 -5.89
CA LEU A 330 21.35 30.06 -5.22
C LEU A 330 20.89 31.13 -4.20
N GLN A 331 19.87 31.93 -4.53
CA GLN A 331 19.29 32.89 -3.59
C GLN A 331 18.60 32.19 -2.42
N GLU A 332 17.87 31.09 -2.66
CA GLU A 332 17.23 30.31 -1.58
C GLU A 332 18.27 29.73 -0.61
N ARG A 333 19.41 29.27 -1.14
CA ARG A 333 20.53 28.73 -0.33
C ARG A 333 21.28 29.81 0.42
N LYS A 334 21.54 30.96 -0.20
CA LYS A 334 22.13 32.12 0.48
C LYS A 334 21.21 32.65 1.58
N ALA A 335 19.91 32.76 1.30
CA ALA A 335 18.89 33.09 2.29
C ALA A 335 18.90 32.08 3.44
N ALA A 336 18.88 30.77 3.16
CA ALA A 336 18.91 29.72 4.17
C ALA A 336 20.19 29.74 5.02
N ALA A 337 21.36 30.04 4.43
CA ALA A 337 22.62 30.21 5.16
C ALA A 337 22.61 31.45 6.09
N HIS A 338 21.82 32.47 5.76
CA HIS A 338 21.60 33.68 6.57
C HIS A 338 20.33 33.64 7.43
N GLY A 339 19.65 32.49 7.53
CA GLY A 339 18.46 32.32 8.37
C GLY A 339 17.16 32.88 7.79
N GLU A 340 17.13 33.22 6.50
CA GLU A 340 15.92 33.60 5.77
C GLU A 340 15.26 32.39 5.07
N PRO A 341 13.91 32.29 5.09
CA PRO A 341 13.20 31.12 4.57
C PRO A 341 13.25 31.03 3.03
N ALA A 342 13.71 29.88 2.52
CA ALA A 342 13.75 29.52 1.11
C ALA A 342 12.34 29.41 0.46
N PRO A 343 12.14 29.92 -0.78
CA PRO A 343 11.02 29.55 -1.63
C PRO A 343 11.06 28.06 -2.06
N ARG A 344 9.91 27.50 -2.44
CA ARG A 344 9.76 26.07 -2.84
C ARG A 344 9.16 25.95 -4.25
N PRO A 345 9.68 25.04 -5.09
CA PRO A 345 8.83 24.43 -6.12
C PRO A 345 9.16 22.95 -6.47
N SER A 346 8.16 22.09 -6.31
CA SER A 346 7.57 21.29 -7.41
C SER A 346 6.18 20.83 -6.94
N SER A 347 5.16 20.95 -7.80
CA SER A 347 3.71 20.79 -7.50
C SER A 347 2.95 22.01 -6.92
N ARG A 348 3.38 23.26 -7.17
CA ARG A 348 2.58 24.45 -6.83
C ARG A 348 1.14 24.38 -7.36
N TRP A 349 0.91 23.84 -8.55
CA TRP A 349 -0.43 23.82 -9.15
C TRP A 349 -1.44 22.95 -8.40
N ARG A 350 -1.05 21.79 -7.87
CA ARG A 350 -1.96 20.95 -7.07
C ARG A 350 -2.28 21.64 -5.74
N GLU A 351 -1.27 22.17 -5.06
CA GLU A 351 -1.47 22.90 -3.81
C GLU A 351 -2.31 24.17 -4.04
N LEU A 352 -2.02 24.94 -5.09
CA LEU A 352 -2.80 26.10 -5.51
C LEU A 352 -4.24 25.71 -5.84
N LEU A 353 -4.46 24.57 -6.50
CA LEU A 353 -5.79 24.09 -6.83
C LEU A 353 -6.57 23.70 -5.56
N THR A 354 -5.99 22.93 -4.65
CA THR A 354 -6.60 22.63 -3.34
C THR A 354 -6.90 23.90 -2.57
N VAL A 355 -5.92 24.81 -2.44
CA VAL A 355 -6.09 26.10 -1.74
C VAL A 355 -7.18 26.93 -2.40
N SER A 356 -7.24 26.98 -3.73
CA SER A 356 -8.28 27.70 -4.47
C SER A 356 -9.67 27.12 -4.24
N VAL A 357 -9.81 25.79 -4.22
CA VAL A 357 -11.07 25.13 -3.88
C VAL A 357 -11.49 25.43 -2.43
N VAL A 358 -10.54 25.40 -1.49
CA VAL A 358 -10.80 25.76 -0.08
C VAL A 358 -11.28 27.21 0.04
N LEU A 359 -10.55 28.16 -0.53
CA LEU A 359 -10.90 29.58 -0.52
C LEU A 359 -12.26 29.84 -1.16
N PHE A 360 -12.52 29.24 -2.33
CA PHE A 360 -13.82 29.37 -2.98
C PHE A 360 -14.94 28.76 -2.14
N GLY A 361 -14.72 27.63 -1.47
CA GLY A 361 -15.71 27.05 -0.55
C GLY A 361 -16.00 27.95 0.66
N ILE A 362 -14.99 28.63 1.19
CA ILE A 362 -15.16 29.65 2.25
C ILE A 362 -15.98 30.83 1.73
N ILE A 363 -15.64 31.38 0.55
CA ILE A 363 -16.38 32.49 -0.07
C ILE A 363 -17.82 32.10 -0.35
N LEU A 364 -18.04 30.93 -0.96
CA LEU A 364 -19.38 30.42 -1.27
C LEU A 364 -20.21 30.27 0.01
N GLY A 365 -19.64 29.75 1.10
CA GLY A 365 -20.31 29.53 2.37
C GLY A 365 -20.62 30.82 3.15
N SER A 366 -19.73 31.81 3.04
CA SER A 366 -19.81 33.07 3.80
C SER A 366 -20.59 34.19 3.09
N THR A 367 -20.81 34.09 1.78
CA THR A 367 -21.48 35.12 0.98
C THR A 367 -22.93 34.76 0.62
N ARG A 368 -23.61 35.66 -0.12
CA ARG A 368 -24.96 35.42 -0.67
C ARG A 368 -24.98 34.30 -1.71
N TRP A 369 -23.82 33.89 -2.25
CA TRP A 369 -23.71 32.85 -3.28
C TRP A 369 -24.15 31.47 -2.80
N ARG A 370 -24.17 31.20 -1.48
CA ARG A 370 -24.74 29.97 -0.90
C ARG A 370 -26.19 29.67 -1.35
N GLY A 371 -26.95 30.70 -1.70
CA GLY A 371 -28.34 30.61 -2.16
C GLY A 371 -28.47 30.25 -3.65
N VAL A 372 -27.39 30.36 -4.43
CA VAL A 372 -27.39 30.12 -5.87
C VAL A 372 -27.26 28.62 -6.14
N GLY A 373 -28.40 27.97 -6.42
CA GLY A 373 -28.49 26.52 -6.46
C GLY A 373 -27.62 25.84 -7.54
N TRP A 374 -27.47 26.44 -8.72
CA TRP A 374 -26.66 25.89 -9.81
C TRP A 374 -25.17 25.97 -9.48
N LEU A 375 -24.71 27.12 -8.98
CA LEU A 375 -23.32 27.38 -8.60
C LEU A 375 -22.88 26.42 -7.49
N ARG A 376 -23.76 26.18 -6.51
CA ARG A 376 -23.52 25.21 -5.44
C ARG A 376 -23.33 23.79 -5.96
N ARG A 377 -24.16 23.33 -6.91
CA ARG A 377 -24.05 21.97 -7.49
C ARG A 377 -22.79 21.83 -8.33
N LEU A 378 -22.45 22.86 -9.11
CA LEU A 378 -21.21 22.89 -9.89
C LEU A 378 -20.00 22.75 -8.96
N PHE A 379 -19.95 23.57 -7.89
CA PHE A 379 -18.87 23.50 -6.91
C PHE A 379 -18.81 22.15 -6.17
N GLN A 380 -19.95 21.54 -5.86
CA GLN A 380 -19.99 20.19 -5.30
C GLN A 380 -19.34 19.16 -6.24
N GLY A 381 -19.60 19.25 -7.55
CA GLY A 381 -18.91 18.43 -8.55
C GLY A 381 -17.40 18.64 -8.55
N VAL A 382 -16.95 19.91 -8.50
CA VAL A 382 -15.52 20.27 -8.40
C VAL A 382 -14.89 19.69 -7.14
N VAL A 383 -15.55 19.78 -5.98
CA VAL A 383 -15.04 19.24 -4.71
C VAL A 383 -14.91 17.71 -4.77
N VAL A 384 -15.90 17.02 -5.33
CA VAL A 384 -15.84 15.55 -5.50
C VAL A 384 -14.71 15.16 -6.44
N LEU A 385 -14.56 15.87 -7.55
CA LEU A 385 -13.52 15.58 -8.54
C LEU A 385 -12.13 15.91 -8.00
N VAL A 386 -11.91 17.15 -7.54
CA VAL A 386 -10.58 17.66 -7.15
C VAL A 386 -10.14 17.10 -5.80
N LEU A 387 -10.87 17.41 -4.72
CA LEU A 387 -10.47 16.99 -3.37
C LEU A 387 -10.70 15.50 -3.14
N GLY A 388 -11.76 14.93 -3.74
CA GLY A 388 -12.07 13.50 -3.65
C GLY A 388 -11.21 12.64 -4.57
N VAL A 389 -11.48 12.68 -5.88
CA VAL A 389 -10.93 11.69 -6.84
C VAL A 389 -9.50 12.00 -7.28
N LEU A 390 -9.17 13.27 -7.58
CA LEU A 390 -7.87 13.66 -8.14
C LEU A 390 -6.78 13.77 -7.08
N HIS A 391 -7.12 14.26 -5.88
CA HIS A 391 -6.14 14.48 -4.82
C HIS A 391 -6.30 13.52 -3.64
N ALA A 392 -7.49 12.95 -3.41
CA ALA A 392 -7.80 12.14 -2.22
C ALA A 392 -7.38 12.84 -0.91
N GLU A 393 -7.50 14.16 -0.86
CA GLU A 393 -7.19 14.99 0.30
C GLU A 393 -8.47 15.22 1.13
N LEU A 394 -8.73 14.31 2.06
CA LEU A 394 -9.87 14.38 2.97
C LEU A 394 -9.40 14.41 4.43
N LEU A 395 -10.21 15.06 5.29
CA LEU A 395 -9.95 15.10 6.73
C LEU A 395 -10.57 13.86 7.36
N SER A 396 -9.76 13.07 8.05
CA SER A 396 -10.18 11.86 8.77
C SER A 396 -9.67 11.85 10.22
N MET A 397 -10.28 11.03 11.06
CA MET A 397 -9.80 10.76 12.42
C MET A 397 -8.41 10.14 12.41
N ALA A 398 -8.11 9.27 11.44
CA ALA A 398 -6.77 8.69 11.25
C ALA A 398 -5.71 9.79 11.04
N MET A 399 -5.98 10.76 10.17
CA MET A 399 -5.10 11.91 9.93
C MET A 399 -4.92 12.76 11.20
N PHE A 400 -6.01 13.13 11.89
CA PHE A 400 -5.90 13.95 13.12
C PHE A 400 -5.13 13.26 14.24
N VAL A 401 -5.36 11.95 14.45
CA VAL A 401 -4.62 11.17 15.43
C VAL A 401 -3.15 11.04 15.01
N GLY A 402 -2.88 10.74 13.75
CA GLY A 402 -1.52 10.66 13.20
C GLY A 402 -0.72 11.96 13.39
N TRP A 403 -1.34 13.11 13.11
CA TRP A 403 -0.75 14.43 13.31
C TRP A 403 -0.57 14.79 14.79
N ALA A 404 -1.49 14.37 15.66
CA ALA A 404 -1.31 14.53 17.11
C ALA A 404 -0.12 13.70 17.62
N GLN A 405 0.06 12.50 17.10
CA GLN A 405 1.16 11.60 17.48
C GLN A 405 2.51 12.07 16.93
N SER A 406 2.55 12.52 15.68
CA SER A 406 3.81 12.70 14.92
C SER A 406 4.13 14.16 14.53
N GLY A 407 3.19 15.09 14.70
CA GLY A 407 3.31 16.49 14.26
C GLY A 407 2.58 16.78 12.95
N VAL A 408 2.52 18.06 12.57
CA VAL A 408 1.81 18.53 11.38
C VAL A 408 2.79 18.75 10.21
N PRO A 409 2.48 18.23 8.99
CA PRO A 409 3.34 18.36 7.81
C PRO A 409 3.20 19.74 7.14
N TRP A 410 3.65 20.80 7.82
CA TRP A 410 3.54 22.19 7.36
C TRP A 410 4.14 22.47 5.99
N THR A 411 5.10 21.63 5.57
CA THR A 411 5.96 21.93 4.43
C THR A 411 5.70 21.08 3.20
N SER A 412 5.16 19.87 3.39
CA SER A 412 4.95 18.85 2.36
C SER A 412 3.48 18.66 1.97
N ALA A 413 2.54 19.23 2.73
CA ALA A 413 1.10 19.05 2.51
C ALA A 413 0.31 20.35 2.73
N LEU A 414 0.74 21.46 2.10
CA LEU A 414 0.15 22.78 2.37
C LEU A 414 -1.37 22.80 2.10
N GLY A 415 -1.82 22.13 1.03
CA GLY A 415 -3.26 22.01 0.71
C GLY A 415 -4.08 21.37 1.83
N LEU A 416 -3.63 20.24 2.36
CA LEU A 416 -4.29 19.52 3.46
C LEU A 416 -4.20 20.28 4.79
N VAL A 417 -3.09 20.98 5.04
CA VAL A 417 -2.93 21.88 6.20
C VAL A 417 -3.90 23.05 6.13
N VAL A 418 -4.02 23.70 4.96
CA VAL A 418 -4.99 24.78 4.73
C VAL A 418 -6.42 24.28 4.85
N LEU A 419 -6.73 23.09 4.33
CA LEU A 419 -8.04 22.45 4.48
C LEU A 419 -8.37 22.17 5.95
N SER A 420 -7.41 21.65 6.72
CA SER A 420 -7.54 21.39 8.16
C SER A 420 -7.72 22.67 8.96
N ALA A 421 -6.94 23.70 8.65
CA ALA A 421 -7.04 25.03 9.26
C ALA A 421 -8.41 25.65 8.97
N ALA A 422 -8.88 25.59 7.72
CA ALA A 422 -10.22 26.05 7.34
C ALA A 422 -11.32 25.27 8.09
N ALA A 423 -11.15 23.96 8.27
CA ALA A 423 -12.11 23.12 8.97
C ALA A 423 -12.19 23.38 10.47
N LEU A 424 -11.12 23.82 11.12
CA LEU A 424 -11.07 24.09 12.57
C LEU A 424 -11.30 25.57 12.91
N ILE A 425 -10.63 26.50 12.20
CA ILE A 425 -10.62 27.93 12.53
C ILE A 425 -11.92 28.62 12.09
N VAL A 426 -12.46 28.29 10.91
CA VAL A 426 -13.67 28.95 10.40
C VAL A 426 -14.89 28.67 11.30
N PRO A 427 -15.14 27.45 11.81
CA PRO A 427 -16.21 27.20 12.78
C PRO A 427 -16.05 27.94 14.10
N ILE A 428 -14.82 28.09 14.60
CA ILE A 428 -14.52 28.78 15.86
C ILE A 428 -14.80 30.29 15.71
N THR A 429 -14.37 30.88 14.60
CA THR A 429 -14.43 32.34 14.38
C THR A 429 -15.79 32.81 13.86
N THR A 430 -16.33 32.12 12.85
CA THR A 430 -17.54 32.54 12.14
C THR A 430 -18.80 31.78 12.56
N GLY A 431 -18.65 30.65 13.25
CA GLY A 431 -19.75 29.73 13.52
C GLY A 431 -20.25 28.97 12.29
N GLN A 432 -19.49 28.94 11.19
CA GLN A 432 -19.83 28.21 9.97
C GLN A 432 -18.96 26.96 9.78
N ASN A 433 -19.60 25.81 9.54
CA ASN A 433 -18.89 24.56 9.25
C ASN A 433 -18.62 24.39 7.76
N VAL A 434 -17.71 25.21 7.23
CA VAL A 434 -17.40 25.23 5.79
C VAL A 434 -16.94 23.86 5.29
N TYR A 435 -16.16 23.10 6.08
CA TYR A 435 -15.72 21.78 5.66
C TYR A 435 -16.88 20.81 5.39
N CYS A 436 -17.68 20.52 6.42
CA CYS A 436 -18.79 19.56 6.31
C CYS A 436 -19.89 20.00 5.32
N SER A 437 -20.03 21.30 5.07
CA SER A 437 -21.09 21.84 4.21
C SER A 437 -20.67 22.02 2.75
N HIS A 438 -19.41 22.39 2.51
CA HIS A 438 -18.94 22.83 1.20
C HIS A 438 -17.65 22.17 0.71
N LEU A 439 -16.78 21.65 1.58
CA LEU A 439 -15.47 21.12 1.16
C LEU A 439 -15.32 19.59 1.31
N CYS A 440 -16.21 18.91 2.03
CA CYS A 440 -16.17 17.46 2.20
C CYS A 440 -16.71 16.76 0.93
N PRO A 441 -15.90 15.97 0.19
CA PRO A 441 -16.35 15.22 -0.99
C PRO A 441 -17.50 14.28 -0.68
N HIS A 442 -17.42 13.52 0.43
CA HIS A 442 -18.49 12.62 0.84
C HIS A 442 -19.79 13.32 1.22
N GLY A 443 -19.69 14.51 1.84
CA GLY A 443 -20.84 15.37 2.07
C GLY A 443 -21.45 15.88 0.76
N ALA A 444 -20.60 16.26 -0.21
CA ALA A 444 -21.05 16.74 -1.51
C ALA A 444 -21.80 15.67 -2.31
N VAL A 445 -21.29 14.42 -2.36
CA VAL A 445 -22.00 13.30 -3.01
C VAL A 445 -23.36 13.05 -2.37
N GLN A 446 -23.46 13.01 -1.04
CA GLN A 446 -24.74 12.85 -0.33
C GLN A 446 -25.75 13.96 -0.65
N GLN A 447 -25.30 15.19 -0.94
CA GLN A 447 -26.17 16.31 -1.31
C GLN A 447 -26.61 16.27 -2.79
N LEU A 448 -25.77 15.72 -3.66
CA LEU A 448 -26.05 15.55 -5.08
C LEU A 448 -27.02 14.39 -5.35
N LEU A 449 -27.15 13.44 -4.43
CA LEU A 449 -28.09 12.33 -4.55
C LEU A 449 -29.53 12.81 -4.76
N PRO A 450 -30.27 12.22 -5.73
CA PRO A 450 -31.62 12.65 -6.05
C PRO A 450 -32.56 12.35 -4.87
N ARG A 451 -33.36 13.34 -4.48
CA ARG A 451 -34.38 13.21 -3.42
C ARG A 451 -35.63 12.44 -3.88
N ARG A 452 -35.44 11.35 -4.63
CA ARG A 452 -36.52 10.58 -5.28
C ARG A 452 -37.38 9.80 -4.27
N TRP A 453 -36.80 9.37 -3.14
CA TRP A 453 -37.52 8.61 -2.10
C TRP A 453 -37.62 9.39 -0.80
N ARG A 454 -38.45 10.45 -0.80
CA ARG A 454 -38.87 11.08 0.47
C ARG A 454 -39.83 10.14 1.17
N SER A 455 -39.32 9.25 2.01
CA SER A 455 -40.16 8.45 2.92
C SER A 455 -40.95 9.40 3.82
N THR A 456 -42.28 9.33 3.76
CA THR A 456 -43.19 10.02 4.69
C THR A 456 -43.23 9.35 6.06
N LYS A 457 -42.69 8.12 6.19
CA LYS A 457 -42.62 7.39 7.46
C LYS A 457 -41.48 7.95 8.31
N ARG A 458 -41.83 8.55 9.45
CA ARG A 458 -40.87 9.00 10.47
C ARG A 458 -40.12 7.79 11.04
N MET A 459 -38.79 7.90 11.15
CA MET A 459 -37.93 6.87 11.74
C MET A 459 -38.37 6.56 13.19
N PRO A 460 -38.41 5.27 13.61
CA PRO A 460 -38.72 4.92 14.99
C PRO A 460 -37.78 5.62 15.97
N ARG A 461 -38.33 6.20 17.05
CA ARG A 461 -37.54 6.96 18.04
C ARG A 461 -36.38 6.15 18.64
N ARG A 462 -36.58 4.84 18.84
CA ARG A 462 -35.54 3.92 19.35
C ARG A 462 -34.37 3.80 18.38
N LEU A 463 -34.65 3.50 17.10
CA LEU A 463 -33.62 3.38 16.06
C LEU A 463 -32.85 4.69 15.88
N TYR A 464 -33.54 5.82 15.85
CA TYR A 464 -32.89 7.13 15.77
C TYR A 464 -31.95 7.40 16.96
N SER A 465 -32.35 6.99 18.16
CA SER A 465 -31.54 7.16 19.37
C SER A 465 -30.27 6.29 19.33
N VAL A 466 -30.38 5.04 18.86
CA VAL A 466 -29.23 4.13 18.67
C VAL A 466 -28.27 4.68 17.62
N LEU A 467 -28.79 5.09 16.46
CA LEU A 467 -27.96 5.66 15.39
C LEU A 467 -27.24 6.94 15.83
N MET A 468 -27.88 7.76 16.66
CA MET A 468 -27.25 8.96 17.21
C MET A 468 -26.16 8.66 18.26
N ALA A 469 -26.19 7.49 18.89
CA ALA A 469 -25.18 7.04 19.85
C ALA A 469 -23.90 6.48 19.18
N ILE A 470 -23.94 6.18 17.88
CA ILE A 470 -22.78 5.68 17.12
C ILE A 470 -21.62 6.68 17.18
N ARG A 471 -21.88 7.96 16.92
CA ARG A 471 -20.81 8.97 16.84
C ARG A 471 -20.00 9.13 18.13
N PRO A 472 -20.61 9.30 19.33
CA PRO A 472 -19.83 9.34 20.56
C PRO A 472 -19.14 8.01 20.89
N ALA A 473 -19.74 6.86 20.55
CA ALA A 473 -19.08 5.56 20.71
C ALA A 473 -17.84 5.43 19.83
N LEU A 474 -17.90 5.87 18.57
CA LEU A 474 -16.75 5.90 17.66
C LEU A 474 -15.65 6.83 18.17
N LEU A 475 -15.97 7.98 18.76
CA LEU A 475 -14.96 8.87 19.33
C LEU A 475 -14.24 8.24 20.53
N LEU A 476 -14.97 7.54 21.41
CA LEU A 476 -14.36 6.78 22.49
C LEU A 476 -13.46 5.66 21.93
N TRP A 477 -13.95 4.93 20.93
CA TRP A 477 -13.14 3.91 20.25
C TRP A 477 -11.85 4.48 19.64
N VAL A 478 -11.92 5.66 19.00
CA VAL A 478 -10.74 6.35 18.46
C VAL A 478 -9.71 6.65 19.55
N ILE A 479 -10.14 7.14 20.71
CA ILE A 479 -9.23 7.40 21.84
C ILE A 479 -8.61 6.11 22.37
N PHE A 480 -9.41 5.05 22.52
CA PHE A 480 -8.90 3.75 22.96
C PHE A 480 -7.80 3.25 22.02
N VAL A 481 -8.07 3.21 20.71
CA VAL A 481 -7.09 2.78 19.70
C VAL A 481 -5.85 3.68 19.68
N ALA A 482 -6.03 5.00 19.74
CA ALA A 482 -4.94 5.97 19.70
C ALA A 482 -4.00 5.90 20.92
N THR A 483 -4.45 5.34 22.05
CA THR A 483 -3.70 5.31 23.32
C THR A 483 -3.18 3.92 23.70
N THR A 484 -3.69 2.83 23.12
CA THR A 484 -3.40 1.45 23.58
C THR A 484 -2.54 0.60 22.63
N GLN A 485 -1.97 1.18 21.57
CA GLN A 485 -1.28 0.44 20.49
C GLN A 485 -2.13 -0.68 19.84
N ALA A 486 -3.46 -0.62 19.97
CA ALA A 486 -4.34 -1.59 19.33
C ALA A 486 -4.09 -1.64 17.81
N THR A 487 -4.13 -2.83 17.22
CA THR A 487 -3.82 -3.08 15.80
C THR A 487 -4.93 -2.63 14.84
N PHE A 488 -5.89 -1.83 15.32
CA PHE A 488 -7.03 -1.36 14.56
C PHE A 488 -6.69 -0.11 13.74
N HIS A 489 -7.09 -0.08 12.47
CA HIS A 489 -6.82 1.05 11.57
C HIS A 489 -7.98 2.05 11.66
N LEU A 490 -7.71 3.24 12.17
CA LEU A 490 -8.73 4.28 12.36
C LEU A 490 -9.39 4.77 11.05
N VAL A 491 -8.83 4.41 9.90
CA VAL A 491 -9.37 4.79 8.59
C VAL A 491 -10.61 3.98 8.21
N ASP A 492 -10.75 2.77 8.74
CA ASP A 492 -11.82 1.83 8.39
C ASP A 492 -13.22 2.29 8.85
N ILE A 493 -13.27 3.23 9.79
CA ILE A 493 -14.53 3.73 10.37
C ILE A 493 -15.11 4.92 9.59
N GLU A 494 -14.41 5.43 8.56
CA GLU A 494 -14.84 6.58 7.77
C GLU A 494 -14.76 6.31 6.26
N PRO A 495 -15.66 6.91 5.46
CA PRO A 495 -15.78 6.64 4.02
C PRO A 495 -14.79 7.46 3.17
N PHE A 496 -13.80 8.08 3.79
CA PHE A 496 -13.00 9.12 3.13
C PHE A 496 -11.98 8.50 2.16
N ASP A 497 -11.37 7.38 2.54
CA ASP A 497 -10.43 6.65 1.69
C ASP A 497 -11.13 5.92 0.54
N ALA A 498 -12.46 5.72 0.61
CA ALA A 498 -13.25 5.21 -0.52
C ALA A 498 -13.15 6.08 -1.79
N TYR A 499 -12.74 7.35 -1.67
CA TYR A 499 -12.50 8.23 -2.82
C TYR A 499 -11.18 7.92 -3.54
N ALA A 500 -10.23 7.25 -2.88
CA ALA A 500 -9.10 6.57 -3.51
C ALA A 500 -9.52 5.16 -3.97
N TRP A 501 -10.55 5.08 -4.83
CA TRP A 501 -11.26 3.84 -5.18
C TRP A 501 -10.41 2.68 -5.72
N ARG A 502 -9.18 2.95 -6.20
CA ARG A 502 -8.22 1.93 -6.63
C ARG A 502 -7.51 1.21 -5.48
N ALA A 503 -7.61 1.77 -4.27
CA ALA A 503 -6.86 1.40 -3.08
C ALA A 503 -7.73 1.05 -1.88
N ALA A 504 -8.92 1.64 -1.84
CA ALA A 504 -9.81 1.61 -0.70
C ALA A 504 -10.07 0.18 -0.19
N ALA A 505 -9.86 -0.04 1.10
CA ALA A 505 -10.24 -1.26 1.76
C ALA A 505 -11.76 -1.48 1.76
N TRP A 506 -12.17 -2.75 1.82
CA TRP A 506 -13.58 -3.12 1.88
C TRP A 506 -14.37 -2.43 3.01
N PRO A 507 -13.82 -2.24 4.24
CA PRO A 507 -14.53 -1.54 5.31
C PRO A 507 -14.87 -0.09 4.99
N THR A 508 -13.92 0.72 4.50
CA THR A 508 -14.20 2.12 4.13
C THR A 508 -15.19 2.22 2.97
N LEU A 509 -15.10 1.31 1.98
CA LEU A 509 -16.04 1.23 0.87
C LEU A 509 -17.45 0.86 1.36
N ALA A 510 -17.56 -0.09 2.28
CA ALA A 510 -18.83 -0.48 2.89
C ALA A 510 -19.47 0.70 3.65
N VAL A 511 -18.70 1.42 4.48
CA VAL A 511 -19.18 2.62 5.18
C VAL A 511 -19.65 3.69 4.18
N ALA A 512 -18.90 3.90 3.09
CA ALA A 512 -19.27 4.84 2.04
C ALA A 512 -20.58 4.46 1.35
N VAL A 513 -20.71 3.21 0.89
CA VAL A 513 -21.90 2.71 0.21
C VAL A 513 -23.11 2.74 1.13
N VAL A 514 -22.99 2.22 2.36
CA VAL A 514 -24.08 2.24 3.35
C VAL A 514 -24.51 3.67 3.66
N GLY A 515 -23.55 4.59 3.82
CA GLY A 515 -23.81 6.01 4.05
C GLY A 515 -24.55 6.70 2.90
N LEU A 516 -24.18 6.37 1.65
CA LEU A 516 -24.84 6.89 0.44
C LEU A 516 -26.24 6.31 0.26
N VAL A 517 -26.41 4.99 0.45
CA VAL A 517 -27.72 4.32 0.39
C VAL A 517 -28.66 4.88 1.47
N ALA A 518 -28.18 5.03 2.70
CA ALA A 518 -28.97 5.65 3.77
C ALA A 518 -29.36 7.10 3.43
N SER A 519 -28.54 7.81 2.66
CA SER A 519 -28.79 9.19 2.24
C SER A 519 -29.91 9.35 1.19
N LEU A 520 -30.31 8.26 0.53
CA LEU A 520 -31.50 8.22 -0.32
C LEU A 520 -32.79 8.38 0.50
N PHE A 521 -32.79 7.92 1.76
CA PHE A 521 -33.94 7.95 2.67
C PHE A 521 -33.89 9.11 3.66
N VAL A 522 -32.70 9.38 4.21
CA VAL A 522 -32.46 10.46 5.18
C VAL A 522 -31.38 11.38 4.61
N PRO A 523 -31.69 12.61 4.19
CA PRO A 523 -30.69 13.49 3.60
C PRO A 523 -29.48 13.66 4.52
N MET A 524 -28.28 13.44 3.98
CA MET A 524 -27.00 13.51 4.71
C MET A 524 -26.92 12.48 5.85
N ALA A 525 -27.36 11.23 5.61
CA ALA A 525 -27.50 10.23 6.65
C ALA A 525 -26.18 9.96 7.40
N TYR A 526 -25.10 9.70 6.66
CA TYR A 526 -23.80 9.44 7.26
C TYR A 526 -23.25 10.66 7.99
N CYS A 527 -23.32 11.84 7.37
CA CYS A 527 -22.85 13.08 8.01
C CYS A 527 -23.63 13.42 9.30
N ARG A 528 -24.90 13.00 9.41
CA ARG A 528 -25.74 13.25 10.59
C ARG A 528 -25.57 12.20 11.68
N MET A 529 -25.41 10.94 11.30
CA MET A 529 -25.53 9.79 12.23
C MET A 529 -24.25 8.97 12.39
N GLY A 530 -23.33 9.01 11.41
CA GLY A 530 -22.16 8.13 11.39
C GLY A 530 -20.80 8.82 11.51
N CYS A 531 -20.65 10.06 11.05
CA CYS A 531 -19.34 10.70 10.88
C CYS A 531 -18.70 11.17 12.21
N PRO A 532 -17.61 10.54 12.71
CA PRO A 532 -16.91 10.99 13.92
C PRO A 532 -16.09 12.26 13.66
N THR A 533 -15.43 12.42 12.51
CA THR A 533 -14.77 13.68 12.13
C THR A 533 -15.73 14.87 12.17
N GLY A 534 -16.94 14.68 11.65
CA GLY A 534 -17.99 15.69 11.68
C GLY A 534 -18.40 16.08 13.10
N VAL A 535 -18.31 15.18 14.08
CA VAL A 535 -18.60 15.51 15.49
C VAL A 535 -17.51 16.41 16.08
N VAL A 536 -16.24 16.10 15.86
CA VAL A 536 -15.12 16.93 16.34
C VAL A 536 -15.23 18.35 15.77
N LEU A 537 -15.45 18.48 14.46
CA LEU A 537 -15.59 19.79 13.80
C LEU A 537 -16.85 20.55 14.27
N ASN A 538 -17.95 19.86 14.57
CA ASN A 538 -19.14 20.50 15.15
C ASN A 538 -18.94 20.92 16.61
N TYR A 539 -18.12 20.20 17.37
CA TYR A 539 -17.88 20.48 18.79
C TYR A 539 -17.16 21.81 19.01
N VAL A 540 -16.19 22.12 18.15
CA VAL A 540 -15.45 23.41 18.14
C VAL A 540 -16.19 24.54 17.41
N ARG A 541 -17.44 24.34 17.00
CA ARG A 541 -18.22 25.38 16.33
C ARG A 541 -18.86 26.34 17.34
N ARG A 542 -18.78 27.64 17.08
CA ARG A 542 -19.50 28.66 17.86
C ARG A 542 -20.97 28.76 17.42
N HIS A 543 -21.91 28.77 18.38
CA HIS A 543 -23.34 29.01 18.10
C HIS A 543 -24.02 29.76 19.26
N SER A 544 -25.25 30.26 19.06
CA SER A 544 -25.96 31.10 20.05
C SER A 544 -26.19 30.44 21.42
N ARG A 545 -26.20 29.11 21.49
CA ARG A 545 -26.30 28.32 22.74
C ARG A 545 -24.95 27.87 23.32
N SER A 546 -23.85 28.48 22.87
CA SER A 546 -22.50 28.13 23.33
C SER A 546 -22.20 28.72 24.72
N ASP A 547 -23.20 29.28 25.41
CA ASP A 547 -23.17 29.72 26.80
C ASP A 547 -23.52 28.60 27.81
N GLN A 548 -23.87 27.40 27.32
CA GLN A 548 -24.28 26.26 28.14
C GLN A 548 -23.46 24.99 27.84
N LEU A 549 -23.25 24.19 28.87
CA LEU A 549 -22.72 22.84 28.76
C LEU A 549 -23.77 21.90 28.14
N SER A 550 -23.30 20.97 27.32
CA SER A 550 -24.06 20.06 26.49
C SER A 550 -23.58 18.63 26.65
N ARG A 551 -24.34 17.67 26.13
CA ARG A 551 -23.93 16.25 26.12
C ARG A 551 -22.60 16.02 25.38
N ALA A 552 -22.28 16.86 24.40
CA ALA A 552 -21.01 16.76 23.69
C ALA A 552 -19.81 17.10 24.59
N ASP A 553 -19.99 18.01 25.56
CA ASP A 553 -18.97 18.36 26.55
C ASP A 553 -18.70 17.15 27.47
N SER A 554 -19.75 16.44 27.88
CA SER A 554 -19.62 15.20 28.67
C SER A 554 -18.88 14.09 27.90
N VAL A 555 -19.15 13.92 26.60
CA VAL A 555 -18.45 12.94 25.76
C VAL A 555 -16.97 13.32 25.60
N ALA A 556 -16.67 14.58 25.35
CA ALA A 556 -15.29 15.05 25.24
C ALA A 556 -14.51 14.90 26.56
N ALA A 557 -15.18 15.14 27.70
CA ALA A 557 -14.60 14.87 29.01
C ALA A 557 -14.36 13.37 29.23
N ALA A 558 -15.30 12.51 28.82
CA ALA A 558 -15.12 11.05 28.88
C ALA A 558 -13.95 10.57 28.01
N CYS A 559 -13.77 11.12 26.80
CA CYS A 559 -12.61 10.88 25.96
C CYS A 559 -11.31 11.25 26.67
N LEU A 560 -11.24 12.43 27.30
CA LEU A 560 -10.06 12.86 28.04
C LEU A 560 -9.78 11.92 29.24
N ILE A 561 -10.80 11.64 30.04
CA ILE A 561 -10.69 10.76 31.21
C ILE A 561 -10.21 9.38 30.79
N MET A 562 -10.79 8.80 29.74
CA MET A 562 -10.37 7.49 29.24
C MET A 562 -8.93 7.50 28.75
N GLY A 563 -8.51 8.52 28.00
CA GLY A 563 -7.11 8.66 27.59
C GLY A 563 -6.14 8.73 28.78
N ILE A 564 -6.52 9.46 29.84
CA ILE A 564 -5.74 9.55 31.10
C ILE A 564 -5.73 8.20 31.82
N LEU A 565 -6.88 7.53 31.99
CA LEU A 565 -7.02 6.26 32.70
C LEU A 565 -6.25 5.13 32.00
N LEU A 566 -6.38 5.00 30.69
CA LEU A 566 -5.59 4.06 29.89
C LEU A 566 -4.10 4.38 30.02
N GLY A 567 -3.77 5.67 30.09
CA GLY A 567 -2.43 6.14 30.38
C GLY A 567 -1.90 5.69 31.73
N MET A 568 -2.67 5.84 32.81
CA MET A 568 -2.30 5.43 34.16
C MET A 568 -2.23 3.91 34.32
N ALA A 569 -3.11 3.17 33.63
CA ALA A 569 -3.09 1.71 33.63
C ALA A 569 -1.81 1.14 32.98
N SER A 570 -1.30 1.77 31.92
CA SER A 570 0.00 1.41 31.32
C SER A 570 1.20 1.80 32.19
N ASP A 571 1.13 2.90 32.96
CA ASP A 571 2.22 3.34 33.84
C ASP A 571 2.27 2.52 35.16
N ASN A 572 1.12 2.02 35.64
CA ASN A 572 1.01 1.14 36.81
C ASN A 572 1.26 -0.35 36.48
N ALA A 573 1.36 -0.71 35.20
CA ALA A 573 1.92 -1.98 34.78
C ALA A 573 3.45 -1.93 34.92
N SER A 574 3.93 -1.84 36.17
CA SER A 574 5.28 -2.27 36.48
C SER A 574 5.42 -3.70 35.98
N PRO A 575 6.52 -4.07 35.28
CA PRO A 575 6.73 -5.45 34.90
C PRO A 575 6.77 -6.27 36.18
N VAL A 576 5.70 -7.04 36.43
CA VAL A 576 5.67 -8.00 37.51
C VAL A 576 6.74 -9.04 37.16
N SER A 577 7.91 -8.85 37.76
CA SER A 577 8.93 -9.87 37.96
C SER A 577 8.30 -10.99 38.77
N THR A 578 7.62 -11.88 38.07
CA THR A 578 7.25 -13.19 38.59
C THR A 578 8.56 -13.99 38.61
N PRO A 579 8.94 -14.59 39.75
CA PRO A 579 10.23 -15.27 39.88
C PRO A 579 10.32 -16.39 38.85
N ALA A 580 11.49 -16.47 38.22
CA ALA A 580 11.85 -17.48 37.25
C ALA A 580 11.65 -18.89 37.82
N ALA A 581 10.49 -19.48 37.54
CA ALA A 581 10.42 -20.91 37.30
C ALA A 581 11.06 -21.12 35.93
N ALA A 582 12.11 -21.95 35.89
CA ALA A 582 12.87 -22.27 34.69
C ALA A 582 11.95 -22.82 33.58
N ALA A 583 11.46 -21.92 32.74
CA ALA A 583 10.87 -22.24 31.45
C ALA A 583 11.80 -21.63 30.40
N SER A 584 12.39 -22.51 29.60
CA SER A 584 13.23 -22.21 28.45
C SER A 584 12.72 -21.01 27.64
N ALA A 585 13.66 -20.18 27.16
CA ALA A 585 13.38 -19.07 26.25
C ALA A 585 12.35 -19.48 25.17
N PRO A 586 11.40 -18.61 24.79
CA PRO A 586 10.48 -18.91 23.70
C PRO A 586 11.32 -19.20 22.44
N LEU A 587 11.23 -20.42 21.93
CA LEU A 587 11.90 -20.81 20.70
C LEU A 587 11.38 -19.91 19.59
N SER A 588 12.30 -19.25 18.88
CA SER A 588 11.98 -18.51 17.69
C SER A 588 11.49 -19.47 16.60
N LEU A 589 10.42 -19.07 15.91
CA LEU A 589 9.95 -19.72 14.69
C LEU A 589 10.39 -18.86 13.52
N ASP A 590 10.77 -19.49 12.41
CA ASP A 590 11.01 -18.81 11.16
C ASP A 590 9.98 -19.22 10.12
N ARG A 591 9.77 -18.34 9.14
CA ARG A 591 8.80 -18.56 8.07
C ARG A 591 9.38 -18.22 6.72
N VAL A 592 9.17 -19.11 5.75
CA VAL A 592 9.41 -18.90 4.32
C VAL A 592 8.10 -19.03 3.56
N GLN A 593 7.98 -18.40 2.39
CA GLN A 593 6.75 -18.37 1.61
C GLN A 593 7.02 -18.15 0.13
N GLY A 594 6.09 -18.58 -0.72
CA GLY A 594 6.18 -18.43 -2.17
C GLY A 594 4.82 -18.55 -2.86
N ARG A 595 4.85 -18.77 -4.18
CA ARG A 595 3.65 -18.86 -5.04
C ARG A 595 3.68 -20.13 -5.87
N THR A 596 2.52 -20.76 -6.08
CA THR A 596 2.35 -21.94 -6.94
C THR A 596 0.85 -22.18 -7.18
N MET A 597 0.46 -22.94 -8.22
CA MET A 597 -0.90 -23.45 -8.43
C MET A 597 -2.01 -22.37 -8.41
N GLY A 598 -1.67 -21.13 -8.76
CA GLY A 598 -2.59 -19.99 -8.68
C GLY A 598 -2.81 -19.42 -7.27
N THR A 599 -2.12 -19.96 -6.26
CA THR A 599 -2.20 -19.60 -4.84
C THR A 599 -0.81 -19.31 -4.22
N THR A 600 -0.73 -19.25 -2.90
CA THR A 600 0.50 -19.12 -2.11
C THR A 600 0.80 -20.37 -1.32
N TRP A 601 2.06 -20.54 -0.92
CA TRP A 601 2.47 -21.53 0.05
C TRP A 601 3.32 -20.88 1.12
N SER A 602 3.34 -21.44 2.33
CA SER A 602 4.24 -21.01 3.39
C SER A 602 4.72 -22.18 4.25
N LEU A 603 5.98 -22.15 4.68
CA LEU A 603 6.56 -23.11 5.63
C LEU A 603 7.01 -22.35 6.87
N THR A 604 6.54 -22.78 8.03
CA THR A 604 6.99 -22.35 9.35
C THR A 604 7.78 -23.47 10.00
N ILE A 605 8.98 -23.18 10.50
CA ILE A 605 9.86 -24.15 11.18
C ILE A 605 10.42 -23.53 12.45
N ARG A 606 10.96 -24.37 13.34
CA ARG A 606 11.75 -23.85 14.46
C ARG A 606 13.08 -23.29 13.98
N HIS A 607 13.58 -22.30 14.71
CA HIS A 607 14.85 -21.64 14.40
C HIS A 607 16.09 -22.51 14.54
N ASP A 608 16.00 -23.57 15.34
CA ASP A 608 17.05 -24.58 15.49
C ASP A 608 16.92 -25.72 14.46
N CYS A 609 16.09 -25.57 13.43
CA CYS A 609 16.06 -26.50 12.30
C CYS A 609 17.47 -26.60 11.67
N PRO A 610 18.03 -27.82 11.50
CA PRO A 610 19.39 -28.01 11.00
C PRO A 610 19.53 -27.65 9.52
N VAL A 611 18.41 -27.60 8.78
CA VAL A 611 18.40 -27.28 7.34
C VAL A 611 18.23 -25.78 7.13
N PRO A 612 19.12 -25.12 6.36
CA PRO A 612 18.99 -23.70 6.07
C PRO A 612 17.68 -23.34 5.36
N ARG A 613 17.07 -22.22 5.77
CA ARG A 613 15.76 -21.77 5.27
C ARG A 613 15.71 -21.55 3.76
N ILE A 614 16.75 -20.97 3.18
CA ILE A 614 16.91 -20.81 1.71
C ILE A 614 16.92 -22.17 1.00
N GLU A 615 17.53 -23.20 1.58
CA GLU A 615 17.57 -24.52 0.97
C GLU A 615 16.17 -25.14 0.96
N LEU A 616 15.44 -25.01 2.07
CA LEU A 616 14.06 -25.44 2.18
C LEU A 616 13.16 -24.70 1.18
N GLU A 617 13.24 -23.37 1.12
CA GLU A 617 12.47 -22.55 0.19
C GLU A 617 12.73 -22.94 -1.26
N ARG A 618 14.00 -23.00 -1.67
CA ARG A 618 14.39 -23.38 -3.03
C ARG A 618 13.91 -24.79 -3.38
N THR A 619 14.03 -25.71 -2.43
CA THR A 619 13.62 -27.10 -2.65
C THR A 619 12.11 -27.22 -2.78
N ILE A 620 11.35 -26.54 -1.90
CA ILE A 620 9.88 -26.50 -1.97
C ILE A 620 9.43 -25.87 -3.29
N GLN A 621 9.94 -24.68 -3.64
CA GLN A 621 9.55 -23.99 -4.86
C GLN A 621 9.91 -24.80 -6.11
N HIS A 622 11.06 -25.49 -6.10
CA HIS A 622 11.45 -26.36 -7.21
C HIS A 622 10.50 -27.55 -7.39
N GLU A 623 10.15 -28.24 -6.31
CA GLU A 623 9.22 -29.38 -6.38
C GLU A 623 7.82 -28.92 -6.82
N LEU A 624 7.34 -27.80 -6.30
CA LEU A 624 6.05 -27.21 -6.69
C LEU A 624 6.02 -26.83 -8.18
N ASN A 625 7.06 -26.16 -8.69
CA ASN A 625 7.18 -25.82 -10.12
C ASN A 625 7.21 -27.08 -11.01
N ARG A 626 7.86 -28.16 -10.54
CA ARG A 626 7.88 -29.44 -11.24
C ARG A 626 6.50 -30.09 -11.27
N LEU A 627 5.77 -30.07 -10.16
CA LEU A 627 4.41 -30.59 -10.07
C LEU A 627 3.44 -29.81 -10.98
N GLU A 628 3.60 -28.49 -11.13
CA GLU A 628 2.78 -27.72 -12.09
C GLU A 628 2.98 -28.17 -13.55
N LYS A 629 4.19 -28.59 -13.92
CA LYS A 629 4.47 -29.17 -15.25
C LYS A 629 3.80 -30.55 -15.45
N VAL A 630 3.35 -31.20 -14.39
CA VAL A 630 2.58 -32.44 -14.46
C VAL A 630 1.08 -32.15 -14.42
N PHE A 631 0.62 -31.38 -13.43
CA PHE A 631 -0.80 -31.35 -13.05
C PHE A 631 -1.57 -30.08 -13.43
N SER A 632 -0.92 -29.01 -13.92
CA SER A 632 -1.64 -27.75 -14.17
C SER A 632 -2.60 -27.84 -15.36
N LEU A 633 -3.88 -27.51 -15.17
CA LEU A 633 -4.84 -27.34 -16.26
C LEU A 633 -4.70 -26.01 -17.02
N TYR A 634 -3.89 -25.09 -16.50
CA TYR A 634 -3.72 -23.74 -17.03
C TYR A 634 -2.46 -23.59 -17.89
N GLN A 635 -1.47 -24.48 -17.68
CA GLN A 635 -0.30 -24.57 -18.53
C GLN A 635 -0.59 -25.54 -19.68
N ALA A 636 -0.64 -25.01 -20.91
CA ALA A 636 -0.93 -25.80 -22.11
C ALA A 636 0.11 -26.92 -22.33
N ASP A 637 1.34 -26.72 -21.84
CA ASP A 637 2.45 -27.66 -21.92
C ASP A 637 2.58 -28.56 -20.67
N SER A 638 1.60 -28.60 -19.76
CA SER A 638 1.61 -29.60 -18.69
C SER A 638 1.29 -31.00 -19.23
N GLU A 639 1.74 -32.03 -18.52
CA GLU A 639 1.41 -33.41 -18.87
C GLU A 639 -0.11 -33.67 -18.89
N LEU A 640 -0.83 -33.22 -17.84
CA LEU A 640 -2.28 -33.35 -17.72
C LEU A 640 -3.00 -32.62 -18.85
N SER A 641 -2.60 -31.38 -19.19
CA SER A 641 -3.20 -30.62 -20.30
C SER A 641 -3.00 -31.30 -21.64
N ARG A 642 -1.79 -31.82 -21.92
CA ARG A 642 -1.53 -32.59 -23.14
C ARG A 642 -2.37 -33.86 -23.19
N TRP A 643 -2.48 -34.59 -22.09
CA TRP A 643 -3.33 -35.78 -22.02
C TRP A 643 -4.81 -35.41 -22.24
N ASN A 644 -5.31 -34.33 -21.62
CA ASN A 644 -6.67 -33.84 -21.82
C ASN A 644 -6.97 -33.46 -23.27
N GLN A 645 -6.04 -32.77 -23.95
CA GLN A 645 -6.18 -32.33 -25.34
C GLN A 645 -6.03 -33.46 -26.36
N SER A 646 -5.42 -34.58 -25.98
CA SER A 646 -5.23 -35.72 -26.88
C SER A 646 -6.53 -36.49 -27.14
N GLU A 647 -6.69 -36.95 -28.38
CA GLU A 647 -7.74 -37.90 -28.76
C GLU A 647 -7.45 -39.29 -28.15
N PRO A 648 -8.49 -40.12 -27.92
CA PRO A 648 -8.28 -41.51 -27.53
C PRO A 648 -7.41 -42.23 -28.56
N LEU A 649 -6.35 -42.89 -28.10
CA LEU A 649 -5.65 -43.88 -28.91
C LEU A 649 -6.56 -45.09 -29.11
N LEU A 650 -6.52 -45.69 -30.29
CA LEU A 650 -7.27 -46.88 -30.63
C LEU A 650 -6.30 -47.97 -31.08
N ASP A 651 -6.52 -49.20 -30.63
CA ASP A 651 -5.79 -50.38 -31.11
C ASP A 651 -6.24 -50.81 -32.52
N GLU A 652 -5.64 -51.88 -33.05
CA GLU A 652 -5.95 -52.39 -34.40
C GLU A 652 -7.42 -52.80 -34.57
N GLU A 653 -8.09 -53.16 -33.47
CA GLU A 653 -9.51 -53.52 -33.41
C GLU A 653 -10.43 -52.30 -33.19
N GLY A 654 -9.89 -51.09 -33.08
CA GLY A 654 -10.65 -49.86 -32.87
C GLY A 654 -11.14 -49.67 -31.44
N LEU A 655 -10.57 -50.39 -30.46
CA LEU A 655 -10.86 -50.24 -29.04
C LEU A 655 -9.90 -49.24 -28.38
N PRO A 656 -10.31 -48.53 -27.32
CA PRO A 656 -9.43 -47.60 -26.63
C PRO A 656 -8.11 -48.25 -26.16
N GLU A 657 -6.99 -47.56 -26.39
CA GLU A 657 -5.64 -48.00 -26.07
C GLU A 657 -5.03 -47.20 -24.89
N TRP A 658 -4.00 -47.75 -24.28
CA TRP A 658 -3.27 -47.15 -23.16
C TRP A 658 -2.34 -46.01 -23.61
N MET A 659 -2.51 -44.83 -23.00
CA MET A 659 -1.63 -43.69 -23.23
C MET A 659 -0.61 -43.60 -22.09
N THR A 660 0.68 -43.69 -22.41
CA THR A 660 1.75 -43.60 -21.41
C THR A 660 1.75 -42.25 -20.71
N VAL A 661 1.85 -42.27 -19.38
CA VAL A 661 1.98 -41.07 -18.55
C VAL A 661 3.05 -41.29 -17.47
N SER A 662 3.40 -40.23 -16.75
CA SER A 662 4.25 -40.30 -15.58
C SER A 662 3.58 -41.11 -14.47
N ARG A 663 4.42 -41.73 -13.63
CA ARG A 663 3.95 -42.49 -12.46
C ARG A 663 3.09 -41.62 -11.55
N GLU A 664 3.45 -40.36 -11.36
CA GLU A 664 2.74 -39.44 -10.46
C GLU A 664 1.35 -39.09 -10.98
N LEU A 665 1.22 -38.84 -12.29
CA LEU A 665 -0.09 -38.63 -12.91
C LEU A 665 -0.97 -39.88 -12.81
N ALA A 666 -0.42 -41.06 -13.09
CA ALA A 666 -1.15 -42.32 -12.90
C ALA A 666 -1.57 -42.55 -11.44
N GLN A 667 -0.72 -42.25 -10.47
CA GLN A 667 -1.02 -42.40 -9.04
C GLN A 667 -2.18 -41.50 -8.60
N LEU A 668 -2.09 -40.20 -8.90
CA LEU A 668 -3.13 -39.25 -8.49
C LEU A 668 -4.44 -39.48 -9.24
N ALA A 669 -4.40 -39.87 -10.52
CA ALA A 669 -5.59 -40.24 -11.28
C ALA A 669 -6.27 -41.48 -10.69
N ALA A 670 -5.52 -42.52 -10.30
CA ALA A 670 -6.08 -43.70 -9.65
C ALA A 670 -6.72 -43.35 -8.29
N TRP A 671 -6.08 -42.50 -7.50
CA TRP A 671 -6.64 -42.00 -6.24
C TRP A 671 -7.96 -41.26 -6.47
N ALA A 672 -8.00 -40.36 -7.46
CA ALA A 672 -9.19 -39.60 -7.79
C ALA A 672 -10.35 -40.49 -8.25
N LEU A 673 -10.07 -41.54 -9.03
CA LEU A 673 -11.07 -42.54 -9.42
C LEU A 673 -11.57 -43.38 -8.23
N GLU A 674 -10.68 -43.75 -7.30
CA GLU A 674 -11.05 -44.45 -6.07
C GLU A 674 -11.94 -43.56 -5.18
N LEU A 675 -11.58 -42.28 -5.02
CA LEU A 675 -12.40 -41.30 -4.30
C LEU A 675 -13.77 -41.14 -4.94
N SER A 676 -13.84 -41.11 -6.27
CA SER A 676 -15.10 -41.09 -7.00
C SER A 676 -15.98 -42.30 -6.64
N GLN A 677 -15.40 -43.50 -6.57
CA GLN A 677 -16.12 -44.70 -6.15
C GLN A 677 -16.60 -44.63 -4.69
N LYS A 678 -15.73 -44.24 -3.75
CA LYS A 678 -16.06 -44.14 -2.31
C LYS A 678 -17.13 -43.09 -2.00
N THR A 679 -17.21 -42.05 -2.83
CA THR A 679 -18.20 -40.97 -2.69
C THR A 679 -19.47 -41.22 -3.50
N GLY A 680 -19.59 -42.37 -4.17
CA GLY A 680 -20.74 -42.68 -5.02
C GLY A 680 -20.89 -41.76 -6.23
N GLY A 681 -19.76 -41.25 -6.76
CA GLY A 681 -19.70 -40.33 -7.90
C GLY A 681 -19.91 -38.86 -7.55
N VAL A 682 -19.96 -38.51 -6.26
CA VAL A 682 -20.13 -37.12 -5.82
C VAL A 682 -18.85 -36.30 -6.00
N TYR A 683 -17.70 -36.93 -5.83
CA TYR A 683 -16.47 -36.49 -6.45
C TYR A 683 -16.36 -37.18 -7.83
N ASP A 684 -16.14 -36.41 -8.89
CA ASP A 684 -15.83 -36.97 -10.22
C ASP A 684 -14.66 -36.17 -10.82
N PRO A 685 -13.49 -36.80 -11.05
CA PRO A 685 -12.34 -36.11 -11.61
C PRO A 685 -12.49 -35.79 -13.10
N THR A 686 -13.66 -36.00 -13.71
CA THR A 686 -13.94 -35.67 -15.11
C THR A 686 -14.89 -34.49 -15.29
N MET A 687 -15.06 -33.71 -14.23
CA MET A 687 -15.98 -32.57 -14.20
C MET A 687 -15.51 -31.33 -14.97
N GLY A 688 -14.31 -31.34 -15.55
CA GLY A 688 -13.75 -30.20 -16.29
C GLY A 688 -14.69 -29.58 -17.34
N PRO A 689 -15.30 -30.37 -18.26
CA PRO A 689 -16.26 -29.86 -19.24
C PRO A 689 -17.51 -29.23 -18.61
N MET A 690 -18.05 -29.85 -17.56
CA MET A 690 -19.21 -29.31 -16.84
C MET A 690 -18.85 -28.03 -16.09
N TRP A 691 -17.70 -27.99 -15.43
CA TRP A 691 -17.24 -26.84 -14.67
C TRP A 691 -17.04 -25.58 -15.51
N ARG A 692 -16.51 -25.72 -16.72
CA ARG A 692 -16.36 -24.58 -17.65
C ARG A 692 -17.68 -23.94 -18.07
N LEU A 693 -18.81 -24.67 -18.08
CA LEU A 693 -20.11 -24.07 -18.38
C LEU A 693 -20.53 -23.02 -17.34
N TRP A 694 -20.07 -23.18 -16.10
CA TRP A 694 -20.47 -22.36 -14.97
C TRP A 694 -19.42 -21.31 -14.58
N GLN A 695 -18.30 -21.23 -15.32
CA GLN A 695 -17.27 -20.21 -15.11
C GLN A 695 -17.60 -18.87 -15.80
N PRO A 696 -17.35 -17.72 -15.15
CA PRO A 696 -17.41 -16.43 -15.83
C PRO A 696 -16.30 -16.33 -16.87
N SER A 697 -16.63 -16.47 -18.15
CA SER A 697 -15.68 -16.19 -19.24
C SER A 697 -15.49 -14.68 -19.33
N GLY A 698 -14.25 -14.19 -19.24
CA GLY A 698 -13.94 -12.76 -19.16
C GLY A 698 -14.56 -11.85 -20.23
N LEU A 699 -14.62 -10.56 -19.90
CA LEU A 699 -14.99 -9.35 -20.68
C LEU A 699 -16.35 -9.28 -21.41
N HIS A 700 -17.06 -10.39 -21.63
CA HIS A 700 -18.46 -10.38 -22.09
C HIS A 700 -19.22 -11.59 -21.52
N SER A 701 -19.33 -11.70 -20.20
CA SER A 701 -20.17 -12.72 -19.59
C SER A 701 -21.63 -12.26 -19.55
N ASP A 702 -22.39 -12.69 -20.55
CA ASP A 702 -23.84 -12.72 -20.51
C ASP A 702 -24.29 -13.62 -19.34
N PRO A 703 -25.12 -13.15 -18.40
CA PRO A 703 -25.57 -13.90 -17.21
C PRO A 703 -26.56 -15.04 -17.54
N ARG A 704 -26.51 -15.60 -18.75
CA ARG A 704 -27.41 -16.68 -19.16
C ARG A 704 -26.91 -18.01 -18.59
N GLN A 705 -27.80 -18.68 -17.86
CA GLN A 705 -27.59 -20.07 -17.43
C GLN A 705 -27.30 -20.95 -18.66
N PRO A 706 -26.41 -21.96 -18.54
CA PRO A 706 -26.16 -22.91 -19.63
C PRO A 706 -27.47 -23.52 -20.12
N THR A 707 -27.67 -23.56 -21.44
CA THR A 707 -28.84 -24.20 -22.03
C THR A 707 -28.84 -25.71 -21.75
N HIS A 708 -30.02 -26.33 -21.78
CA HIS A 708 -30.15 -27.78 -21.59
C HIS A 708 -29.27 -28.57 -22.57
N GLU A 709 -29.16 -28.11 -23.82
CA GLU A 709 -28.29 -28.73 -24.84
C GLU A 709 -26.80 -28.64 -24.46
N GLN A 710 -26.33 -27.49 -23.99
CA GLN A 710 -24.96 -27.33 -23.51
C GLN A 710 -24.66 -28.24 -22.30
N GLN A 711 -25.62 -28.36 -21.37
CA GLN A 711 -25.49 -29.24 -20.21
C GLN A 711 -25.44 -30.72 -20.63
N LEU A 712 -26.29 -31.15 -21.56
CA LEU A 712 -26.24 -32.50 -22.13
C LEU A 712 -24.89 -32.77 -22.81
N ALA A 713 -24.41 -31.86 -23.66
CA ALA A 713 -23.15 -32.02 -24.37
C ALA A 713 -21.92 -32.03 -23.43
N ALA A 714 -21.97 -31.34 -22.29
CA ALA A 714 -20.95 -31.47 -21.26
C ALA A 714 -21.07 -32.80 -20.51
N ARG A 715 -22.28 -33.24 -20.19
CA ARG A 715 -22.54 -34.51 -19.50
C ARG A 715 -22.08 -35.73 -20.30
N GLU A 716 -22.20 -35.70 -21.63
CA GLU A 716 -21.69 -36.76 -22.52
C GLU A 716 -20.16 -36.89 -22.49
N ARG A 717 -19.46 -35.84 -22.04
CA ARG A 717 -18.00 -35.75 -21.89
C ARG A 717 -17.53 -35.81 -20.43
N THR A 718 -18.40 -36.29 -19.53
CA THR A 718 -18.09 -36.48 -18.12
C THR A 718 -18.49 -37.90 -17.70
N GLY A 719 -17.61 -38.56 -16.95
CA GLY A 719 -17.86 -39.82 -16.28
C GLY A 719 -16.56 -40.53 -15.90
N ALA A 720 -16.27 -40.63 -14.61
CA ALA A 720 -15.10 -41.34 -14.08
C ALA A 720 -14.95 -42.78 -14.61
N HIS A 721 -16.05 -43.50 -14.81
CA HIS A 721 -16.09 -44.88 -15.34
C HIS A 721 -15.59 -45.01 -16.79
N LEU A 722 -15.40 -43.89 -17.51
CA LEU A 722 -14.87 -43.86 -18.88
C LEU A 722 -13.35 -43.71 -18.92
N ILE A 723 -12.70 -43.60 -17.76
CA ILE A 723 -11.26 -43.52 -17.60
C ILE A 723 -10.75 -44.76 -16.86
N GLU A 724 -9.68 -45.34 -17.38
CA GLU A 724 -8.99 -46.45 -16.73
C GLU A 724 -7.52 -46.08 -16.52
N VAL A 725 -6.97 -46.51 -15.39
CA VAL A 725 -5.60 -46.19 -14.99
C VAL A 725 -4.84 -47.48 -14.69
N ARG A 726 -3.64 -47.58 -15.23
CA ARG A 726 -2.68 -48.66 -14.97
C ARG A 726 -1.44 -48.06 -14.32
N GLN A 727 -1.00 -48.65 -13.22
CA GLN A 727 0.18 -48.17 -12.48
C GLN A 727 1.52 -48.68 -13.04
N SER A 728 1.53 -49.84 -13.72
CA SER A 728 2.76 -50.48 -14.23
C SER A 728 2.53 -51.19 -15.58
N PRO A 729 3.18 -50.75 -16.68
CA PRO A 729 3.78 -49.42 -16.82
C PRO A 729 2.70 -48.32 -16.68
N PRO A 730 3.06 -47.13 -16.16
CA PRO A 730 2.09 -46.06 -15.89
C PRO A 730 1.41 -45.57 -17.17
N ALA A 731 0.10 -45.73 -17.22
CA ALA A 731 -0.70 -45.36 -18.38
C ALA A 731 -2.14 -45.04 -17.98
N ILE A 732 -2.78 -44.15 -18.75
CA ILE A 732 -4.20 -43.79 -18.61
C ILE A 732 -4.86 -43.97 -19.96
N ARG A 733 -6.06 -44.56 -19.95
CA ARG A 733 -6.87 -44.77 -21.14
C ARG A 733 -8.19 -44.04 -21.01
N LYS A 734 -8.58 -43.29 -22.05
CA LYS A 734 -9.88 -42.62 -22.17
C LYS A 734 -10.76 -43.35 -23.20
N ARG A 735 -12.01 -43.64 -22.85
CA ARG A 735 -12.92 -44.39 -23.74
C ARG A 735 -13.61 -43.53 -24.80
N ARG A 736 -13.53 -42.20 -24.70
CA ARG A 736 -14.22 -41.25 -25.57
C ARG A 736 -13.41 -39.97 -25.77
N SER A 737 -13.61 -39.34 -26.92
CA SER A 737 -13.09 -38.01 -27.22
C SER A 737 -13.73 -36.95 -26.30
N GLY A 738 -12.97 -35.90 -26.00
CA GLY A 738 -13.41 -34.80 -25.15
C GLY A 738 -13.49 -35.09 -23.66
N LEU A 739 -13.10 -36.29 -23.21
CA LEU A 739 -12.90 -36.59 -21.79
C LEU A 739 -11.66 -35.88 -21.27
N GLU A 740 -11.81 -35.26 -20.11
CA GLU A 740 -10.75 -34.53 -19.43
C GLU A 740 -10.68 -34.95 -17.96
N LEU A 741 -9.47 -35.02 -17.42
CA LEU A 741 -9.20 -35.14 -16.00
C LEU A 741 -9.00 -33.74 -15.39
N ASP A 742 -9.68 -33.47 -14.28
CA ASP A 742 -9.52 -32.33 -13.39
C ASP A 742 -9.16 -32.84 -12.00
N LEU A 743 -7.93 -32.55 -11.59
CA LEU A 743 -7.36 -32.99 -10.32
C LEU A 743 -7.20 -31.83 -9.33
N ASN A 744 -7.78 -30.65 -9.59
CA ASN A 744 -7.61 -29.46 -8.75
C ASN A 744 -8.06 -29.68 -7.30
N ALA A 745 -9.10 -30.52 -7.09
CA ALA A 745 -9.65 -30.82 -5.76
C ALA A 745 -8.84 -31.85 -4.95
N VAL A 746 -7.68 -32.29 -5.44
CA VAL A 746 -6.79 -33.24 -4.75
C VAL A 746 -5.29 -32.93 -4.92
N VAL A 747 -4.93 -32.08 -5.87
CA VAL A 747 -3.52 -31.84 -6.25
C VAL A 747 -2.77 -31.06 -5.19
N GLU A 748 -3.42 -30.13 -4.49
CA GLU A 748 -2.78 -29.34 -3.43
C GLU A 748 -2.46 -30.24 -2.23
N GLY A 749 -3.40 -31.10 -1.81
CA GLY A 749 -3.14 -32.14 -0.83
C GLY A 749 -2.02 -33.11 -1.25
N TYR A 750 -1.99 -33.56 -2.50
CA TYR A 750 -0.89 -34.40 -3.03
C TYR A 750 0.46 -33.67 -2.97
N ALA A 751 0.51 -32.43 -3.41
CA ALA A 751 1.73 -31.62 -3.38
C ALA A 751 2.22 -31.44 -1.95
N LEU A 752 1.33 -31.19 -1.00
CA LEU A 752 1.69 -31.03 0.40
C LEU A 752 2.27 -32.32 1.01
N ASP A 753 1.73 -33.49 0.66
CA ASP A 753 2.30 -34.79 1.07
C ASP A 753 3.69 -35.03 0.46
N ARG A 754 3.91 -34.61 -0.79
CA ARG A 754 5.24 -34.67 -1.43
C ARG A 754 6.25 -33.77 -0.73
N LEU A 755 5.85 -32.55 -0.38
CA LEU A 755 6.68 -31.63 0.38
C LEU A 755 6.96 -32.17 1.79
N ALA A 756 5.95 -32.75 2.46
CA ALA A 756 6.11 -33.38 3.76
C ALA A 756 7.18 -34.49 3.75
N GLY A 757 7.12 -35.39 2.75
CA GLY A 757 8.13 -36.43 2.57
C GLY A 757 9.53 -35.86 2.31
N LEU A 758 9.60 -34.81 1.49
CA LEU A 758 10.84 -34.12 1.15
C LEU A 758 11.50 -33.42 2.36
N LEU A 759 10.69 -32.79 3.21
CA LEU A 759 11.15 -32.12 4.43
C LEU A 759 11.65 -33.14 5.46
N LYS A 760 10.91 -34.22 5.67
CA LYS A 760 11.34 -35.33 6.54
C LYS A 760 12.66 -35.94 6.09
N ALA A 761 12.81 -36.19 4.79
CA ALA A 761 14.04 -36.74 4.21
C ALA A 761 15.26 -35.83 4.40
N ARG A 762 15.05 -34.53 4.61
CA ARG A 762 16.09 -33.54 4.90
C ARG A 762 16.35 -33.32 6.39
N GLY A 763 15.68 -34.05 7.28
CA GLY A 763 15.88 -33.90 8.73
C GLY A 763 15.13 -32.70 9.33
N VAL A 764 14.06 -32.22 8.69
CA VAL A 764 13.15 -31.24 9.29
C VAL A 764 12.16 -31.98 10.19
N HIS A 765 12.26 -31.77 11.50
CA HIS A 765 11.47 -32.49 12.51
C HIS A 765 10.25 -31.72 13.03
N ASP A 766 10.31 -30.39 12.99
CA ASP A 766 9.27 -29.51 13.52
C ASP A 766 8.88 -28.48 12.44
N ALA A 767 7.76 -28.70 11.78
CA ALA A 767 7.32 -27.90 10.63
C ALA A 767 5.80 -27.76 10.55
N LEU A 768 5.35 -26.60 10.10
CA LEU A 768 3.99 -26.35 9.64
C LEU A 768 4.06 -25.79 8.22
N ILE A 769 3.59 -26.56 7.25
CA ILE A 769 3.50 -26.12 5.86
C ILE A 769 2.04 -25.86 5.51
N GLU A 770 1.83 -24.82 4.71
CA GLU A 770 0.55 -24.38 4.19
C GLU A 770 0.67 -24.21 2.67
N LEU A 771 -0.35 -24.65 1.95
CA LEU A 771 -0.49 -24.50 0.50
C LEU A 771 -1.98 -24.34 0.21
N GLY A 772 -2.42 -23.22 -0.34
CA GLY A 772 -3.82 -23.08 -0.78
C GLY A 772 -4.88 -22.93 0.32
N GLY A 773 -4.49 -23.02 1.59
CA GLY A 773 -5.41 -23.20 2.73
C GLY A 773 -5.34 -24.60 3.36
N GLU A 774 -4.64 -25.52 2.73
CA GLU A 774 -4.31 -26.87 3.22
C GLU A 774 -3.09 -26.77 4.11
N TYR A 775 -3.11 -27.42 5.27
CA TYR A 775 -1.99 -27.44 6.20
C TYR A 775 -1.50 -28.86 6.45
N TRP A 776 -0.20 -29.01 6.63
CA TRP A 776 0.43 -30.20 7.19
C TRP A 776 1.35 -29.79 8.34
N ALA A 777 1.19 -30.44 9.49
CA ALA A 777 1.94 -30.18 10.71
C ALA A 777 2.76 -31.41 11.11
N HIS A 778 4.03 -31.19 11.45
CA HIS A 778 4.98 -32.20 11.90
C HIS A 778 5.67 -31.73 13.17
N GLY A 779 5.80 -32.65 14.13
CA GLY A 779 6.39 -32.31 15.42
C GLY A 779 5.62 -31.22 16.16
N SER A 780 6.35 -30.29 16.78
CA SER A 780 5.81 -29.31 17.72
C SER A 780 6.36 -27.90 17.46
N SER A 781 5.57 -26.87 17.72
CA SER A 781 6.00 -25.47 17.61
C SER A 781 6.95 -25.05 18.74
N ALA A 782 6.89 -25.74 19.89
CA ALA A 782 7.80 -25.59 21.03
C ALA A 782 7.80 -26.90 21.86
N PRO A 783 8.67 -27.10 22.87
CA PRO A 783 8.62 -28.28 23.72
C PRO A 783 7.22 -28.40 24.31
N ASP A 784 6.59 -29.56 24.15
CA ASP A 784 5.23 -29.89 24.59
C ASP A 784 4.10 -29.04 23.98
N GLN A 785 4.35 -28.29 22.89
CA GLN A 785 3.35 -27.46 22.22
C GLN A 785 3.11 -27.88 20.76
N ARG A 786 1.96 -28.52 20.50
CA ARG A 786 1.48 -28.84 19.15
C ARG A 786 1.18 -27.60 18.32
N TRP A 787 1.24 -27.74 17.00
CA TRP A 787 0.88 -26.68 16.08
C TRP A 787 -0.59 -26.32 16.20
N ARG A 788 -0.92 -25.04 16.31
CA ARG A 788 -2.30 -24.55 16.43
C ARG A 788 -2.74 -23.89 15.12
N ILE A 789 -3.78 -24.46 14.50
CA ILE A 789 -4.32 -24.02 13.20
C ILE A 789 -5.71 -23.41 13.45
N GLY A 790 -5.94 -22.20 12.96
CA GLY A 790 -7.24 -21.54 13.00
C GLY A 790 -8.15 -22.04 11.89
N ILE A 791 -9.45 -22.18 12.17
CA ILE A 791 -10.49 -22.45 11.16
C ILE A 791 -11.33 -21.18 11.02
N GLU A 792 -11.24 -20.54 9.85
CA GLU A 792 -11.94 -19.28 9.52
C GLU A 792 -13.43 -19.49 9.23
N ASP A 793 -14.25 -18.45 9.43
CA ASP A 793 -15.62 -18.42 8.87
C ASP A 793 -15.55 -17.86 7.45
N ALA A 794 -16.10 -18.61 6.48
CA ALA A 794 -16.09 -18.27 5.06
C ALA A 794 -16.71 -16.90 4.72
N ARG A 795 -17.48 -16.29 5.64
CA ARG A 795 -18.09 -14.95 5.47
C ARG A 795 -17.29 -13.82 6.13
N GLU A 796 -16.32 -14.14 6.98
CA GLU A 796 -15.48 -13.21 7.74
C GLU A 796 -14.00 -13.59 7.59
N LEU A 797 -13.47 -13.43 6.37
CA LEU A 797 -12.08 -13.75 6.04
C LEU A 797 -11.10 -13.07 7.01
N GLY A 798 -10.16 -13.85 7.55
CA GLY A 798 -9.13 -13.37 8.50
C GLY A 798 -9.51 -13.41 9.98
N VAL A 799 -10.69 -13.95 10.36
CA VAL A 799 -11.07 -14.22 11.76
C VAL A 799 -11.26 -15.73 11.96
N ALA A 800 -10.37 -16.34 12.76
CA ALA A 800 -10.51 -17.73 13.18
C ALA A 800 -11.48 -17.85 14.35
N HIS A 801 -12.65 -18.44 14.11
CA HIS A 801 -13.68 -18.68 15.15
C HIS A 801 -13.42 -19.95 15.95
N ARG A 802 -12.65 -20.88 15.39
CA ARG A 802 -12.19 -22.11 16.05
C ARG A 802 -10.72 -22.33 15.78
N SER A 803 -10.09 -23.18 16.59
CA SER A 803 -8.73 -23.65 16.32
C SER A 803 -8.60 -25.11 16.67
N VAL A 804 -7.81 -25.85 15.90
CA VAL A 804 -7.43 -27.24 16.18
C VAL A 804 -5.94 -27.30 16.42
N THR A 805 -5.50 -28.30 17.20
CA THR A 805 -4.08 -28.59 17.39
C THR A 805 -3.70 -29.83 16.61
N LEU A 806 -2.63 -29.73 15.82
CA LEU A 806 -2.16 -30.80 14.95
C LEU A 806 -0.72 -31.17 15.31
N GLN A 807 -0.46 -32.47 15.21
CA GLN A 807 0.87 -33.05 15.30
C GLN A 807 0.88 -34.27 14.39
N ASP A 808 1.78 -34.27 13.40
CA ASP A 808 1.93 -35.35 12.42
C ASP A 808 0.66 -35.64 11.62
N GLN A 809 -0.09 -34.57 11.30
CA GLN A 809 -1.39 -34.61 10.64
C GLN A 809 -1.55 -33.41 9.70
N ALA A 810 -2.48 -33.54 8.76
CA ALA A 810 -2.92 -32.49 7.86
C ALA A 810 -4.37 -32.07 8.14
N ILE A 811 -4.71 -30.86 7.71
CA ILE A 811 -6.08 -30.35 7.65
C ILE A 811 -6.29 -29.64 6.31
N SER A 812 -7.42 -29.89 5.65
CA SER A 812 -7.90 -29.10 4.51
C SER A 812 -9.31 -28.61 4.79
N THR A 813 -9.67 -27.45 4.24
CA THR A 813 -10.97 -26.83 4.44
C THR A 813 -11.58 -26.42 3.11
N SER A 814 -12.70 -27.03 2.74
CA SER A 814 -13.52 -26.58 1.61
C SER A 814 -14.59 -25.61 2.10
N ALA A 815 -14.72 -24.44 1.46
CA ALA A 815 -15.60 -23.36 1.91
C ALA A 815 -16.36 -22.70 0.75
N ILE A 816 -17.60 -22.25 1.00
CA ILE A 816 -18.37 -21.46 0.04
C ILE A 816 -18.27 -19.97 0.41
N THR A 817 -17.56 -19.22 -0.44
CA THR A 817 -17.39 -17.77 -0.31
C THR A 817 -18.34 -16.96 -1.20
N ARG A 818 -18.96 -17.60 -2.22
CA ARG A 818 -19.87 -16.96 -3.18
C ARG A 818 -20.99 -17.89 -3.64
N GLN A 819 -22.13 -17.31 -4.02
CA GLN A 819 -23.24 -17.99 -4.66
C GLN A 819 -23.54 -17.37 -6.03
N PRO A 820 -23.71 -18.14 -7.12
CA PRO A 820 -23.52 -19.60 -7.19
C PRO A 820 -22.05 -19.99 -6.92
N THR A 821 -21.88 -21.09 -6.19
CA THR A 821 -20.56 -21.65 -5.87
C THR A 821 -19.90 -22.26 -7.11
N HIS A 822 -18.58 -22.43 -7.06
CA HIS A 822 -17.81 -23.13 -8.08
C HIS A 822 -17.87 -24.66 -7.94
N LEU A 823 -18.39 -25.16 -6.81
CA LEU A 823 -18.60 -26.58 -6.58
C LEU A 823 -19.88 -27.05 -7.27
N ILE A 824 -19.75 -28.03 -8.15
CA ILE A 824 -20.85 -28.58 -8.96
C ILE A 824 -21.12 -29.99 -8.50
N ASP A 825 -22.40 -30.33 -8.31
CA ASP A 825 -22.80 -31.72 -8.06
C ASP A 825 -22.78 -32.48 -9.40
N PRO A 826 -21.93 -33.51 -9.58
CA PRO A 826 -21.89 -34.30 -10.81
C PRO A 826 -23.22 -34.98 -11.15
N ARG A 827 -24.07 -35.24 -10.15
CA ARG A 827 -25.38 -35.88 -10.31
C ARG A 827 -26.35 -34.93 -11.02
N SER A 828 -26.40 -33.66 -10.61
CA SER A 828 -27.28 -32.66 -11.21
C SER A 828 -26.67 -31.90 -12.38
N GLY A 829 -25.33 -31.80 -12.45
CA GLY A 829 -24.62 -30.95 -13.42
C GLY A 829 -24.72 -29.45 -13.12
N THR A 830 -25.15 -29.08 -11.91
CA THR A 830 -25.37 -27.69 -11.49
C THR A 830 -24.57 -27.34 -10.23
N PRO A 831 -24.28 -26.05 -9.98
CA PRO A 831 -23.71 -25.61 -8.71
C PRO A 831 -24.53 -26.11 -7.51
N ILE A 832 -23.85 -26.56 -6.46
CA ILE A 832 -24.53 -27.07 -5.26
C ILE A 832 -25.26 -25.96 -4.49
N THR A 833 -26.37 -26.31 -3.87
CA THR A 833 -27.06 -25.46 -2.90
C THR A 833 -27.01 -26.17 -1.54
N THR A 834 -26.33 -25.57 -0.57
CA THR A 834 -26.13 -26.16 0.76
C THR A 834 -26.19 -25.07 1.83
N THR A 835 -26.57 -25.46 3.05
CA THR A 835 -26.48 -24.59 4.23
C THR A 835 -25.07 -24.54 4.82
N LEU A 836 -24.19 -25.48 4.44
CA LEU A 836 -22.81 -25.49 4.89
C LEU A 836 -22.06 -24.24 4.42
N LYS A 837 -21.32 -23.63 5.33
CA LYS A 837 -20.33 -22.57 5.05
C LYS A 837 -18.97 -23.16 4.73
N SER A 838 -18.54 -24.15 5.52
CA SER A 838 -17.27 -24.85 5.33
C SER A 838 -17.29 -26.25 5.94
N VAL A 839 -16.41 -27.11 5.41
CA VAL A 839 -16.07 -28.41 5.97
C VAL A 839 -14.56 -28.51 6.06
N SER A 840 -14.04 -28.75 7.26
CA SER A 840 -12.63 -29.08 7.49
C SER A 840 -12.47 -30.56 7.77
N VAL A 841 -11.47 -31.19 7.17
CA VAL A 841 -11.12 -32.60 7.40
C VAL A 841 -9.70 -32.68 7.94
N ILE A 842 -9.52 -33.41 9.03
CA ILE A 842 -8.22 -33.69 9.64
C ILE A 842 -7.85 -35.14 9.32
N ALA A 843 -6.66 -35.36 8.77
CA ALA A 843 -6.22 -36.67 8.33
C ALA A 843 -4.70 -36.85 8.47
N PRO A 844 -4.17 -38.08 8.44
CA PRO A 844 -2.72 -38.33 8.45
C PRO A 844 -1.99 -37.84 7.18
N SER A 845 -2.72 -37.63 6.08
CA SER A 845 -2.22 -37.19 4.78
C SER A 845 -3.03 -35.99 4.30
N ALA A 846 -2.36 -35.02 3.70
CA ALA A 846 -2.98 -33.84 3.13
C ALA A 846 -3.83 -34.19 1.90
N LEU A 847 -3.40 -35.14 1.07
CA LEU A 847 -4.21 -35.68 -0.01
C LEU A 847 -5.55 -36.22 0.50
N LEU A 848 -5.54 -36.99 1.59
CA LEU A 848 -6.76 -37.53 2.17
C LEU A 848 -7.66 -36.41 2.72
N ALA A 849 -7.10 -35.43 3.42
CA ALA A 849 -7.85 -34.29 3.95
C ALA A 849 -8.54 -33.49 2.83
N ASP A 850 -7.79 -33.09 1.81
CA ASP A 850 -8.25 -32.26 0.68
C ASP A 850 -9.35 -32.95 -0.13
N SER A 851 -9.10 -34.22 -0.47
CA SER A 851 -10.05 -35.12 -1.15
C SER A 851 -11.42 -35.14 -0.48
N TRP A 852 -11.44 -35.38 0.84
CA TRP A 852 -12.68 -35.52 1.58
C TRP A 852 -13.31 -34.17 1.90
N ALA A 853 -12.55 -33.10 2.12
CA ALA A 853 -13.11 -31.78 2.39
C ALA A 853 -14.03 -31.33 1.26
N THR A 854 -13.58 -31.48 0.01
CA THR A 854 -14.38 -31.17 -1.17
C THR A 854 -15.59 -32.10 -1.32
N ALA A 855 -15.39 -33.42 -1.20
CA ALA A 855 -16.48 -34.38 -1.35
C ALA A 855 -17.59 -34.19 -0.30
N LEU A 856 -17.22 -34.01 0.97
CA LEU A 856 -18.15 -33.79 2.08
C LEU A 856 -18.90 -32.45 1.94
N MET A 857 -18.25 -31.42 1.37
CA MET A 857 -18.90 -30.15 1.08
C MET A 857 -20.00 -30.29 0.03
N ILE A 858 -19.77 -31.11 -1.01
CA ILE A 858 -20.77 -31.40 -2.06
C ILE A 858 -21.91 -32.28 -1.52
N LEU A 859 -21.61 -33.27 -0.67
CA LEU A 859 -22.61 -34.14 -0.02
C LEU A 859 -23.56 -33.36 0.91
N GLY A 860 -23.12 -32.23 1.47
CA GLY A 860 -23.94 -31.42 2.37
C GLY A 860 -23.97 -31.95 3.81
N PRO A 861 -24.71 -31.29 4.71
CA PRO A 861 -24.57 -31.47 6.16
C PRO A 861 -25.07 -32.82 6.68
N VAL A 862 -26.04 -33.45 6.00
CA VAL A 862 -26.64 -34.72 6.43
C VAL A 862 -25.89 -35.91 5.85
N GLU A 863 -25.84 -36.00 4.52
CA GLU A 863 -25.14 -37.09 3.83
C GLU A 863 -23.63 -37.05 4.12
N GLY A 864 -23.03 -35.86 4.15
CA GLY A 864 -21.62 -35.68 4.46
C GLY A 864 -21.24 -36.20 5.84
N ARG A 865 -22.03 -35.92 6.90
CA ARG A 865 -21.74 -36.46 8.24
C ARG A 865 -21.82 -37.98 8.28
N SER A 866 -22.82 -38.57 7.62
CA SER A 866 -22.96 -40.02 7.55
C SER A 866 -21.78 -40.69 6.83
N VAL A 867 -21.32 -40.09 5.73
CA VAL A 867 -20.12 -40.57 5.01
C VAL A 867 -18.87 -40.39 5.86
N ALA A 868 -18.70 -39.24 6.52
CA ALA A 868 -17.57 -39.00 7.40
C ALA A 868 -17.48 -40.02 8.55
N GLU A 869 -18.60 -40.41 9.14
CA GLU A 869 -18.65 -41.47 10.16
C GLU A 869 -18.28 -42.85 9.58
N ARG A 870 -18.83 -43.21 8.41
CA ARG A 870 -18.54 -44.49 7.75
C ARG A 870 -17.06 -44.64 7.38
N GLU A 871 -16.45 -43.57 6.90
CA GLU A 871 -15.04 -43.54 6.47
C GLU A 871 -14.09 -43.20 7.63
N ASN A 872 -14.61 -43.07 8.86
CA ASN A 872 -13.87 -42.76 10.10
C ASN A 872 -13.01 -41.47 9.98
N LEU A 873 -13.61 -40.41 9.44
CA LEU A 873 -12.96 -39.12 9.20
C LEU A 873 -13.17 -38.17 10.37
N GLN A 874 -12.08 -37.52 10.82
CA GLN A 874 -12.16 -36.43 11.78
C GLN A 874 -12.54 -35.14 11.05
N THR A 875 -13.72 -34.59 11.35
CA THR A 875 -14.29 -33.48 10.57
C THR A 875 -14.86 -32.36 11.42
N VAL A 876 -14.89 -31.15 10.86
CA VAL A 876 -15.56 -29.98 11.44
C VAL A 876 -16.47 -29.38 10.37
N PHE A 877 -17.77 -29.53 10.55
CA PHE A 877 -18.80 -28.91 9.71
C PHE A 877 -19.24 -27.56 10.31
N GLN A 878 -19.31 -26.51 9.48
CA GLN A 878 -19.84 -25.20 9.85
C GLN A 878 -21.06 -24.85 8.99
N GLU A 879 -22.15 -24.44 9.63
CA GLU A 879 -23.45 -24.09 9.02
C GLU A 879 -23.79 -22.60 9.20
#